data_AF-A0A8J4F0U2-F1
#
_entry.id   AF-A0A8J4F0U2-F1
#
_cell.length_a   1.000
_cell.length_b   1.000
_cell.length_c   1.000
_cell.angle_alpha   90.00
_cell.angle_beta   90.00
_cell.angle_gamma   90.00
#
_symmetry.space_group_name_H-M   'P 1'
#
loop_
_entity.id
_entity.type
_entity.pdbx_description
1 polymer ?
#
loop_
_entity_poly.entity_id
_entity_poly.type
_entity_poly.pdbx_seq_one_letter_code
_entity_poly.pdbx_strand_id
1 'polypeptide(L)'
;MDLDLVSSGWTASRCAGFCDDDRASCWCPPNTTFGRKPPPADSPPWVRYSERGRVIQESCKPGWVLDKKGVKRKNDWGSPDLSIDDLMGEKGWCNTDGPQDIPANAMSPCGGWRGCQEDGLHGPLCDIVSEEVCLNQCTGHGECDAGYCRCHPGWYGHDCSRKKAGEELEPGLEDSRPWLSKVMMSVPAAALEPPSVPAGGGGTATEQLHGARMRPLIYIYDMPPEFTSRMHQYKNVVEHCGYRRFRPGNGSELYADGYSVEVYFHEMLSVSPHRTFDPEEADFFYVPVYYTCWMWPVNGWADMPFYGAPTAWHRYSNAAHMWLQAKNWIQSNFPFWDRRGGRDHIWMTNHDEGACYMPTEIYRNSIMLTHWGRMELNHTSNTAYFPDNYSSGVRWTGVLDGKDVKTLYDGHPCYDPHKDLVIPGFKPPEHYVNSPLLGSWPWQRDMLLYLRGDVGKHRNPNYSRGIRQKLHRLAVENQWADKYRIFIGEKYDIDGDYGQHLSRSLFCVVAPGDGYSMRFEDAVLHGCLPLIIMDGTHAVFESIVDLDAFSLRISEKAVSDHLPHLLMAISPDQISRMQRRLAMVWHRFAYGHGPLVHAAMRTTVHRNQELHKEIRAEMPGDQQEIPIEHPHQPVYNFPVHNDAFATILQWLYSRIQDTRGPDLAASDGDR
;
A
#
# COMPACT_ATOMS: atom_id res chain seq x y z
N MET A 1 11.38 -8.03 -30.18
CA MET A 1 12.04 -7.10 -31.12
C MET A 1 13.19 -6.50 -30.34
N ASP A 2 14.42 -6.92 -30.62
CA ASP A 2 15.61 -6.38 -29.98
C ASP A 2 15.80 -4.92 -30.39
N LEU A 3 15.76 -4.03 -29.41
CA LEU A 3 15.98 -2.61 -29.62
C LEU A 3 17.47 -2.34 -29.84
N ASP A 4 17.77 -1.39 -30.71
CA ASP A 4 19.12 -0.89 -30.91
C ASP A 4 19.62 -0.17 -29.64
N LEU A 5 20.68 -0.70 -29.01
CA LEU A 5 21.37 -0.14 -27.83
C LEU A 5 21.80 1.32 -28.00
N VAL A 6 22.00 1.76 -29.24
CA VAL A 6 22.40 3.13 -29.55
C VAL A 6 21.24 4.01 -29.99
N SER A 7 20.00 3.54 -29.99
CA SER A 7 18.82 4.35 -30.32
C SER A 7 18.45 5.33 -29.19
N SER A 8 17.87 6.49 -29.51
CA SER A 8 17.54 7.52 -28.51
C SER A 8 16.20 7.28 -27.80
N GLY A 9 16.14 7.40 -26.47
CA GLY A 9 14.91 7.37 -25.66
C GLY A 9 15.19 7.39 -24.15
N TRP A 10 14.17 7.65 -23.31
CA TRP A 10 14.20 7.32 -21.88
C TRP A 10 13.53 5.96 -21.69
N THR A 11 14.24 5.02 -21.10
CA THR A 11 13.89 3.59 -21.21
C THR A 11 14.19 2.86 -19.91
N ALA A 12 13.39 3.13 -18.88
CA ALA A 12 13.61 2.55 -17.56
C ALA A 12 13.50 1.00 -17.54
N SER A 13 12.81 0.37 -18.51
CA SER A 13 12.75 -1.10 -18.70
C SER A 13 13.36 -1.63 -20.00
N ARG A 14 13.67 -0.81 -21.02
CA ARG A 14 14.32 -1.33 -22.25
C ARG A 14 15.77 -1.65 -21.96
N CYS A 15 16.08 -2.93 -21.84
CA CYS A 15 17.42 -3.42 -22.18
C CYS A 15 17.47 -3.58 -23.69
N ALA A 16 18.66 -3.70 -24.26
CA ALA A 16 18.75 -4.44 -25.51
C ALA A 16 19.32 -5.83 -25.26
N GLY A 17 18.78 -6.81 -25.99
CA GLY A 17 19.31 -8.15 -26.13
C GLY A 17 19.07 -9.10 -24.97
N PHE A 18 18.99 -8.62 -23.72
CA PHE A 18 18.95 -9.46 -22.51
C PHE A 18 17.90 -9.00 -21.49
N CYS A 19 16.69 -8.73 -21.99
CA CYS A 19 15.51 -8.41 -21.20
C CYS A 19 14.80 -9.68 -20.71
N ASP A 20 14.22 -9.60 -19.52
CA ASP A 20 13.10 -10.44 -19.14
C ASP A 20 11.79 -9.66 -19.39
N ASP A 21 11.15 -9.91 -20.54
CA ASP A 21 9.91 -9.23 -20.91
C ASP A 21 8.76 -9.50 -19.92
N ASP A 22 8.83 -10.60 -19.17
CA ASP A 22 7.84 -10.93 -18.16
C ASP A 22 8.09 -10.21 -16.82
N ARG A 23 9.29 -9.68 -16.58
CA ARG A 23 9.63 -8.91 -15.36
C ARG A 23 9.98 -7.45 -15.64
N ALA A 24 10.00 -7.03 -16.92
CA ALA A 24 10.46 -5.72 -17.34
C ALA A 24 11.86 -5.36 -16.78
N SER A 25 12.73 -6.36 -16.59
CA SER A 25 14.04 -6.23 -15.96
C SER A 25 15.17 -6.67 -16.88
N CYS A 26 16.39 -6.17 -16.64
CA CYS A 26 17.57 -6.46 -17.45
C CYS A 26 18.51 -7.40 -16.74
N TRP A 27 19.18 -8.27 -17.50
CA TRP A 27 20.08 -9.27 -16.95
C TRP A 27 21.38 -9.32 -17.75
N CYS A 28 22.43 -9.79 -17.09
CA CYS A 28 23.72 -10.01 -17.72
C CYS A 28 23.59 -10.97 -18.91
N PRO A 29 24.27 -10.69 -20.04
CA PRO A 29 24.19 -11.50 -21.25
C PRO A 29 24.62 -12.96 -21.06
N PRO A 30 24.04 -13.94 -21.76
CA PRO A 30 24.41 -15.36 -21.67
C PRO A 30 25.88 -15.68 -21.95
N ASN A 31 26.62 -14.79 -22.64
CA ASN A 31 28.04 -14.95 -22.94
C ASN A 31 28.98 -14.40 -21.85
N THR A 32 28.44 -13.92 -20.72
CA THR A 32 29.20 -13.46 -19.54
C THR A 32 29.20 -14.52 -18.43
N THR A 33 30.11 -14.42 -17.45
CA THR A 33 30.22 -15.39 -16.33
C THR A 33 28.92 -15.52 -15.55
N PHE A 34 28.25 -14.40 -15.26
CA PHE A 34 26.96 -14.35 -14.56
C PHE A 34 25.80 -14.09 -15.50
N GLY A 35 25.92 -14.57 -16.74
CA GLY A 35 24.91 -14.43 -17.77
C GLY A 35 23.63 -15.20 -17.46
N ARG A 36 22.48 -14.58 -17.70
CA ARG A 36 21.20 -15.28 -17.69
C ARG A 36 21.15 -16.25 -18.85
N LYS A 37 20.78 -17.51 -18.60
CA LYS A 37 20.63 -18.52 -19.66
C LYS A 37 19.16 -18.82 -19.90
N PRO A 38 18.70 -18.76 -21.16
CA PRO A 38 17.33 -19.12 -21.49
C PRO A 38 17.05 -20.58 -21.10
N PRO A 39 15.78 -20.93 -20.89
CA PRO A 39 15.42 -22.31 -20.62
C PRO A 39 15.78 -23.19 -21.84
N PRO A 40 16.10 -24.48 -21.66
CA PRO A 40 16.17 -25.44 -22.76
C PRO A 40 14.94 -25.35 -23.67
N ALA A 41 15.09 -25.57 -24.98
CA ALA A 41 14.01 -25.39 -25.96
C ALA A 41 12.79 -26.31 -25.74
N ASP A 42 12.99 -27.44 -25.06
CA ASP A 42 11.98 -28.41 -24.66
C ASP A 42 11.43 -28.15 -23.25
N SER A 43 11.90 -27.10 -22.57
CA SER A 43 11.38 -26.73 -21.28
C SER A 43 9.91 -26.34 -21.41
N PRO A 44 9.09 -26.67 -20.41
CA PRO A 44 7.73 -26.18 -20.38
C PRO A 44 7.65 -24.65 -20.49
N PRO A 45 6.56 -24.08 -21.07
CA PRO A 45 6.43 -22.63 -21.30
C PRO A 45 6.61 -21.75 -20.05
N TRP A 46 6.52 -22.32 -18.86
CA TRP A 46 6.65 -21.63 -17.57
C TRP A 46 8.06 -21.63 -16.97
N VAL A 47 9.02 -22.34 -17.57
CA VAL A 47 10.43 -22.28 -17.17
C VAL A 47 11.06 -21.07 -17.85
N ARG A 48 11.51 -20.08 -17.08
CA ARG A 48 12.01 -18.80 -17.62
C ARG A 48 13.50 -18.76 -17.91
N TYR A 49 14.27 -19.63 -17.26
CA TYR A 49 15.72 -19.70 -17.38
C TYR A 49 16.23 -21.01 -16.78
N SER A 50 17.35 -21.52 -17.30
CA SER A 50 18.14 -22.55 -16.60
C SER A 50 19.09 -21.94 -15.58
N GLU A 51 19.53 -20.71 -15.82
CA GLU A 51 20.35 -19.92 -14.89
C GLU A 51 19.82 -18.50 -14.86
N ARG A 52 19.47 -18.01 -13.66
CA ARG A 52 18.85 -16.69 -13.45
C ARG A 52 19.69 -15.54 -14.00
N GLY A 53 21.01 -15.66 -13.86
CA GLY A 53 21.97 -14.61 -14.16
C GLY A 53 21.95 -13.48 -13.12
N ARG A 54 22.79 -12.47 -13.33
CA ARG A 54 22.88 -11.26 -12.51
C ARG A 54 22.06 -10.13 -13.14
N VAL A 55 21.24 -9.45 -12.33
CA VAL A 55 20.40 -8.34 -12.78
C VAL A 55 21.25 -7.10 -13.12
N ILE A 56 20.78 -6.29 -14.06
CA ILE A 56 21.32 -4.98 -14.42
C ILE A 56 20.23 -3.93 -14.15
N GLN A 57 20.39 -3.16 -13.08
CA GLN A 57 19.36 -2.21 -12.64
C GLN A 57 19.34 -0.92 -13.47
N GLU A 58 18.27 -0.12 -13.29
CA GLU A 58 17.96 1.12 -14.04
C GLU A 58 19.15 2.08 -14.21
N SER A 59 19.94 2.26 -13.16
CA SER A 59 21.08 3.17 -13.14
C SER A 59 22.30 2.65 -13.89
N CYS A 60 22.24 1.44 -14.45
CA CYS A 60 23.19 0.88 -15.42
C CYS A 60 22.52 0.54 -16.75
N LYS A 61 21.50 1.31 -17.17
CA LYS A 61 20.89 1.20 -18.52
C LYS A 61 21.33 2.37 -19.42
N PRO A 62 21.38 2.24 -20.75
CA PRO A 62 21.73 3.34 -21.65
C PRO A 62 20.71 4.48 -21.54
N GLY A 63 21.14 5.74 -21.63
CA GLY A 63 20.22 6.88 -21.42
C GLY A 63 20.82 8.27 -21.61
N TRP A 64 20.04 9.31 -21.28
CA TRP A 64 20.48 10.71 -21.35
C TRP A 64 20.83 11.23 -19.94
N VAL A 65 22.06 11.70 -19.73
CA VAL A 65 22.51 12.28 -18.45
C VAL A 65 22.90 13.75 -18.61
N LEU A 66 22.79 14.54 -17.54
CA LEU A 66 23.29 15.91 -17.51
C LEU A 66 24.77 15.88 -17.09
N ASP A 67 25.65 16.51 -17.88
CA ASP A 67 27.05 16.67 -17.48
C ASP A 67 27.19 17.71 -16.34
N LYS A 68 28.41 17.86 -15.80
CA LYS A 68 28.72 18.82 -14.71
C LYS A 68 28.44 20.29 -15.08
N LYS A 69 28.11 20.58 -16.34
CA LYS A 69 27.73 21.92 -16.85
C LYS A 69 26.24 22.01 -17.16
N GLY A 70 25.44 20.99 -16.80
CA GLY A 70 24.00 20.94 -17.04
C GLY A 70 23.63 20.66 -18.50
N VAL A 71 24.56 20.19 -19.33
CA VAL A 71 24.28 19.86 -20.74
C VAL A 71 23.83 18.41 -20.84
N LYS A 72 22.69 18.15 -21.49
CA LYS A 72 22.25 16.78 -21.81
C LYS A 72 23.25 16.13 -22.76
N ARG A 73 23.92 15.09 -22.29
CA ARG A 73 24.79 14.22 -23.08
C ARG A 73 24.11 12.86 -23.24
N LYS A 74 24.27 12.25 -24.41
CA LYS A 74 23.97 10.83 -24.62
C LYS A 74 25.02 10.05 -23.81
N ASN A 75 24.58 9.26 -22.85
CA ASN A 75 25.46 8.44 -22.03
C ASN A 75 25.53 7.05 -22.65
N ASP A 76 26.71 6.43 -22.60
CA ASP A 76 26.85 5.03 -22.99
C ASP A 76 26.04 4.14 -22.01
N TRP A 77 26.08 4.43 -20.70
CA TRP A 77 25.30 3.71 -19.67
C TRP A 77 25.12 4.53 -18.38
N GLY A 78 23.89 4.74 -17.89
CA GLY A 78 23.59 4.92 -16.46
C GLY A 78 24.14 6.15 -15.70
N SER A 79 25.47 6.21 -15.52
CA SER A 79 26.26 7.25 -14.89
C SER A 79 27.28 7.84 -15.89
N PRO A 80 27.62 9.14 -15.87
CA PRO A 80 28.49 9.77 -16.87
C PRO A 80 29.88 9.14 -17.02
N ASP A 81 30.30 8.39 -16.00
CA ASP A 81 31.64 7.79 -15.90
C ASP A 81 31.65 6.28 -16.16
N LEU A 82 30.53 5.65 -16.54
CA LEU A 82 30.40 4.18 -16.72
C LEU A 82 30.68 3.75 -18.17
N SER A 83 31.53 2.75 -18.36
CA SER A 83 31.87 2.17 -19.68
C SER A 83 31.31 0.76 -19.89
N ILE A 84 31.31 0.29 -21.15
CA ILE A 84 30.93 -1.09 -21.47
C ILE A 84 31.87 -2.11 -20.81
N ASP A 85 33.15 -1.79 -20.61
CA ASP A 85 34.12 -2.66 -19.95
C ASP A 85 33.87 -2.76 -18.45
N ASP A 86 33.31 -1.70 -17.82
CA ASP A 86 32.91 -1.76 -16.42
C ASP A 86 31.71 -2.70 -16.19
N LEU A 87 30.94 -2.97 -17.23
CA LEU A 87 29.81 -3.92 -17.21
C LEU A 87 30.21 -5.31 -17.71
N MET A 88 30.91 -5.39 -18.84
CA MET A 88 31.16 -6.62 -19.62
C MET A 88 32.63 -7.04 -19.69
N GLY A 89 33.57 -6.24 -19.17
CA GLY A 89 34.98 -6.59 -19.12
C GLY A 89 35.27 -7.73 -18.15
N GLU A 90 36.50 -8.23 -18.11
CA GLU A 90 36.91 -9.34 -17.24
C GLU A 90 36.62 -9.07 -15.76
N LYS A 91 36.78 -7.81 -15.33
CA LYS A 91 36.45 -7.34 -13.97
C LYS A 91 35.11 -6.58 -13.90
N GLY A 92 34.34 -6.62 -14.97
CA GLY A 92 33.07 -5.92 -15.07
C GLY A 92 31.97 -6.58 -14.26
N TRP A 93 30.88 -5.84 -14.04
CA TRP A 93 29.71 -6.27 -13.27
C TRP A 93 29.15 -7.63 -13.69
N CYS A 94 29.22 -8.03 -14.96
CA CYS A 94 28.70 -9.32 -15.41
C CYS A 94 29.69 -10.50 -15.34
N ASN A 95 30.96 -10.26 -15.03
CA ASN A 95 31.99 -11.31 -15.06
C ASN A 95 32.69 -11.60 -13.73
N THR A 96 32.63 -10.69 -12.75
CA THR A 96 33.35 -10.86 -11.47
C THR A 96 32.48 -11.38 -10.32
N ASP A 97 33.07 -12.17 -9.43
CA ASP A 97 32.49 -12.72 -8.21
C ASP A 97 32.76 -11.84 -6.96
N GLY A 98 33.71 -10.90 -7.05
CA GLY A 98 34.15 -10.06 -5.96
C GLY A 98 33.59 -8.64 -6.05
N PRO A 99 32.81 -8.14 -5.06
CA PRO A 99 32.34 -6.76 -5.08
C PRO A 99 33.49 -5.73 -5.08
N GLN A 100 34.64 -6.08 -4.50
CA GLN A 100 35.85 -5.26 -4.53
C GLN A 100 36.49 -5.11 -5.92
N ASP A 101 36.21 -6.05 -6.83
CA ASP A 101 36.80 -6.09 -8.16
C ASP A 101 35.97 -5.28 -9.17
N ILE A 102 34.73 -4.94 -8.80
CA ILE A 102 33.85 -4.11 -9.60
C ILE A 102 34.29 -2.65 -9.56
N PRO A 103 34.39 -1.98 -10.71
CA PRO A 103 34.63 -0.55 -10.79
C PRO A 103 33.62 0.26 -9.95
N ALA A 104 34.09 1.23 -9.17
CA ALA A 104 33.24 1.99 -8.24
C ALA A 104 32.07 2.73 -8.93
N ASN A 105 32.29 3.13 -10.19
CA ASN A 105 31.31 3.70 -11.11
C ASN A 105 30.24 2.70 -11.60
N ALA A 106 30.44 1.38 -11.46
CA ALA A 106 29.48 0.33 -11.79
C ALA A 106 28.78 -0.27 -10.55
N MET A 107 29.47 -0.39 -9.42
CA MET A 107 28.94 -1.03 -8.20
C MET A 107 27.61 -0.43 -7.73
N SER A 108 27.56 0.89 -7.52
CA SER A 108 26.33 1.55 -7.08
C SER A 108 25.28 1.63 -8.20
N PRO A 109 25.60 2.00 -9.44
CA PRO A 109 24.58 2.14 -10.47
C PRO A 109 24.01 0.79 -10.97
N CYS A 110 24.75 -0.31 -10.91
CA CYS A 110 24.28 -1.60 -11.46
C CYS A 110 23.54 -2.43 -10.43
N GLY A 111 23.91 -2.29 -9.15
CA GLY A 111 23.11 -2.77 -8.04
C GLY A 111 21.81 -1.98 -7.86
N GLY A 112 21.74 -0.74 -8.34
CA GLY A 112 20.62 0.19 -8.15
C GLY A 112 20.97 1.31 -7.16
N TRP A 113 20.25 2.43 -7.19
CA TRP A 113 20.56 3.60 -6.36
C TRP A 113 20.52 3.37 -4.83
N ARG A 114 19.98 2.23 -4.38
CA ARG A 114 20.01 1.73 -3.00
C ARG A 114 20.67 0.34 -2.83
N GLY A 115 21.40 -0.15 -3.83
CA GLY A 115 21.81 -1.56 -3.92
C GLY A 115 20.67 -2.43 -4.48
N CYS A 116 20.81 -3.76 -4.40
CA CYS A 116 19.93 -4.71 -5.09
C CYS A 116 18.44 -4.52 -4.76
N GLN A 117 17.61 -4.25 -5.78
CA GLN A 117 16.18 -3.92 -5.60
C GLN A 117 15.21 -4.97 -6.15
N GLU A 118 15.73 -5.93 -6.93
CA GLU A 118 14.94 -7.02 -7.52
C GLU A 118 14.42 -7.96 -6.41
N ASP A 119 13.14 -8.30 -6.46
CA ASP A 119 12.56 -9.22 -5.48
C ASP A 119 13.26 -10.58 -5.50
N GLY A 120 13.55 -11.11 -4.32
CA GLY A 120 14.29 -12.35 -4.13
C GLY A 120 15.81 -12.26 -4.34
N LEU A 121 16.38 -11.08 -4.63
CA LEU A 121 17.83 -10.90 -4.80
C LEU A 121 18.39 -9.88 -3.80
N HIS A 122 19.59 -10.18 -3.28
CA HIS A 122 20.24 -9.41 -2.23
C HIS A 122 21.75 -9.33 -2.43
N GLY A 123 22.39 -8.54 -1.55
CA GLY A 123 23.83 -8.38 -1.52
C GLY A 123 24.34 -7.35 -2.53
N PRO A 124 25.63 -7.01 -2.47
CA PRO A 124 26.23 -6.02 -3.34
C PRO A 124 26.24 -6.44 -4.82
N LEU A 125 26.18 -7.75 -5.11
CA LEU A 125 26.23 -8.31 -6.46
C LEU A 125 24.89 -8.88 -6.95
N CYS A 126 23.80 -8.72 -6.18
CA CYS A 126 22.50 -9.31 -6.50
C CYS A 126 22.51 -10.84 -6.70
N ASP A 127 23.39 -11.56 -6.03
CA ASP A 127 23.59 -13.01 -6.17
C ASP A 127 23.15 -13.81 -4.93
N ILE A 128 22.83 -13.13 -3.83
CA ILE A 128 22.24 -13.77 -2.65
C ILE A 128 20.75 -13.93 -2.90
N VAL A 129 20.31 -15.17 -3.12
CA VAL A 129 18.91 -15.49 -3.42
C VAL A 129 18.09 -15.71 -2.15
N SER A 130 16.87 -15.20 -2.13
CA SER A 130 15.82 -15.54 -1.18
C SER A 130 14.53 -15.93 -1.91
N GLU A 131 13.54 -16.36 -1.13
CA GLU A 131 12.15 -16.48 -1.59
C GLU A 131 11.62 -15.14 -2.13
N GLU A 132 10.71 -15.20 -3.10
CA GLU A 132 10.06 -14.05 -3.72
C GLU A 132 8.65 -13.82 -3.13
N VAL A 133 8.10 -12.63 -3.31
CA VAL A 133 6.82 -12.27 -2.72
C VAL A 133 5.67 -12.52 -3.69
N CYS A 134 4.86 -13.53 -3.39
CA CYS A 134 3.55 -13.75 -4.02
C CYS A 134 2.41 -13.69 -3.01
N LEU A 135 1.20 -13.48 -3.53
CA LEU A 135 -0.07 -13.44 -2.79
C LEU A 135 -0.21 -14.72 -1.96
N ASN A 136 -0.28 -14.56 -0.64
CA ASN A 136 -0.31 -15.66 0.35
C ASN A 136 0.72 -16.77 0.06
N GLN A 137 1.87 -16.42 -0.53
CA GLN A 137 2.92 -17.37 -0.94
C GLN A 137 2.39 -18.59 -1.71
N CYS A 138 1.43 -18.34 -2.61
CA CYS A 138 0.80 -19.37 -3.43
C CYS A 138 0.19 -20.51 -2.61
N THR A 139 -0.19 -20.23 -1.35
CA THR A 139 -0.73 -21.18 -0.37
C THR A 139 0.12 -22.43 -0.17
N GLY A 140 1.41 -22.38 -0.55
CA GLY A 140 2.29 -23.53 -0.54
C GLY A 140 2.00 -24.53 -1.67
N HIS A 141 1.07 -24.25 -2.57
CA HIS A 141 0.68 -25.08 -3.71
C HIS A 141 1.07 -24.47 -5.05
N GLY A 142 2.13 -23.66 -5.06
CA GLY A 142 2.67 -23.10 -6.27
C GLY A 142 4.08 -22.55 -6.08
N GLU A 143 4.76 -22.35 -7.20
CA GLU A 143 6.07 -21.71 -7.25
C GLU A 143 5.91 -20.21 -7.48
N CYS A 144 6.44 -19.40 -6.57
CA CYS A 144 6.38 -17.95 -6.69
C CYS A 144 7.35 -17.40 -7.73
N ASP A 145 6.90 -16.42 -8.51
CA ASP A 145 7.70 -15.66 -9.46
C ASP A 145 7.28 -14.18 -9.43
N ALA A 146 7.85 -13.43 -8.48
CA ALA A 146 7.64 -12.01 -8.22
C ALA A 146 6.18 -11.54 -8.34
N GLY A 147 5.29 -12.13 -7.53
CA GLY A 147 3.87 -11.78 -7.50
C GLY A 147 2.98 -12.64 -8.39
N TYR A 148 3.56 -13.48 -9.25
CA TYR A 148 2.83 -14.49 -10.02
C TYR A 148 2.97 -15.87 -9.37
N CYS A 149 1.83 -16.48 -9.04
CA CYS A 149 1.80 -17.82 -8.49
C CYS A 149 1.65 -18.86 -9.61
N ARG A 150 2.67 -19.70 -9.78
CA ARG A 150 2.62 -20.85 -10.69
C ARG A 150 2.07 -22.06 -9.94
N CYS A 151 0.76 -22.26 -10.01
CA CYS A 151 0.10 -23.32 -9.27
C CYS A 151 0.56 -24.70 -9.72
N HIS A 152 0.72 -25.59 -8.74
CA HIS A 152 0.94 -27.01 -8.96
C HIS A 152 -0.28 -27.63 -9.69
N PRO A 153 -0.10 -28.76 -10.38
CA PRO A 153 -1.20 -29.44 -11.05
C PRO A 153 -2.42 -29.64 -10.13
N GLY A 154 -3.61 -29.30 -10.63
CA GLY A 154 -4.87 -29.39 -9.88
C GLY A 154 -5.17 -28.19 -8.98
N TRP A 155 -4.22 -27.27 -8.78
CA TRP A 155 -4.41 -26.03 -8.03
C TRP A 155 -4.58 -24.82 -8.96
N TYR A 156 -5.40 -23.84 -8.55
CA TYR A 156 -5.72 -22.64 -9.34
C TYR A 156 -6.14 -21.44 -8.46
N GLY A 157 -6.33 -20.29 -9.11
CA GLY A 157 -6.56 -18.99 -8.47
C GLY A 157 -5.28 -18.19 -8.29
N HIS A 158 -5.39 -16.89 -7.99
CA HIS A 158 -4.24 -15.98 -7.85
C HIS A 158 -3.21 -16.39 -6.79
N ASP A 159 -3.66 -17.07 -5.73
CA ASP A 159 -2.84 -17.58 -4.64
C ASP A 159 -2.77 -19.11 -4.61
N CYS A 160 -3.20 -19.80 -5.67
CA CYS A 160 -3.28 -21.26 -5.74
C CYS A 160 -4.09 -21.92 -4.61
N SER A 161 -5.03 -21.20 -3.99
CA SER A 161 -5.85 -21.70 -2.88
C SER A 161 -6.96 -22.67 -3.30
N ARG A 162 -7.27 -22.76 -4.60
CA ARG A 162 -8.40 -23.56 -5.09
C ARG A 162 -7.89 -24.89 -5.62
N LYS A 163 -8.44 -26.00 -5.11
CA LYS A 163 -8.18 -27.35 -5.63
C LYS A 163 -9.30 -27.77 -6.57
N LYS A 164 -8.96 -28.56 -7.59
CA LYS A 164 -9.94 -29.10 -8.53
C LYS A 164 -10.92 -29.98 -7.77
N ALA A 165 -12.21 -29.82 -8.07
CA ALA A 165 -13.27 -30.55 -7.39
C ALA A 165 -13.04 -32.07 -7.45
N GLY A 166 -13.16 -32.73 -6.29
CA GLY A 166 -12.97 -34.17 -6.13
C GLY A 166 -11.52 -34.63 -5.96
N GLU A 167 -10.53 -33.75 -5.97
CA GLU A 167 -9.14 -34.08 -5.63
C GLU A 167 -8.87 -33.86 -4.13
N GLU A 168 -7.95 -34.65 -3.55
CA GLU A 168 -7.54 -34.51 -2.14
C GLU A 168 -6.73 -33.23 -1.91
N LEU A 169 -6.87 -32.63 -0.73
CA LEU A 169 -6.02 -31.53 -0.29
C LEU A 169 -4.67 -32.09 0.17
N GLU A 170 -3.67 -31.92 -0.68
CA GLU A 170 -2.28 -32.26 -0.40
C GLU A 170 -1.65 -31.22 0.56
N PRO A 171 -0.61 -31.56 1.34
CA PRO A 171 0.17 -30.56 2.07
C PRO A 171 0.95 -29.65 1.11
N GLY A 172 1.21 -28.41 1.53
CA GLY A 172 1.97 -27.46 0.73
C GLY A 172 3.48 -27.60 0.89
N LEU A 173 4.22 -26.61 0.41
CA LEU A 173 5.68 -26.58 0.42
C LEU A 173 6.30 -26.34 1.81
N GLU A 174 5.53 -26.12 2.87
CA GLU A 174 6.02 -25.73 4.20
C GLU A 174 7.02 -26.71 4.81
N ASP A 175 6.87 -28.02 4.57
CA ASP A 175 7.82 -29.03 5.05
C ASP A 175 9.20 -28.87 4.39
N SER A 176 9.21 -28.56 3.09
CA SER A 176 10.43 -28.32 2.31
C SER A 176 10.96 -26.89 2.42
N ARG A 177 10.10 -25.94 2.79
CA ARG A 177 10.36 -24.50 2.92
C ARG A 177 9.78 -23.97 4.24
N PRO A 178 10.41 -24.28 5.40
CA PRO A 178 9.82 -24.01 6.72
C PRO A 178 9.53 -22.54 7.01
N TRP A 179 10.20 -21.61 6.33
CA TRP A 179 9.96 -20.17 6.48
C TRP A 179 8.56 -19.73 6.00
N LEU A 180 7.92 -20.47 5.10
CA LEU A 180 6.58 -20.14 4.58
C LEU A 180 5.53 -20.13 5.68
N SER A 181 5.67 -20.98 6.70
CA SER A 181 4.77 -21.06 7.87
C SER A 181 4.57 -19.74 8.63
N LYS A 182 5.47 -18.75 8.45
CA LYS A 182 5.41 -17.44 9.11
C LYS A 182 4.60 -16.39 8.33
N VAL A 183 4.37 -16.62 7.05
CA VAL A 183 3.78 -15.63 6.13
C VAL A 183 2.55 -16.15 5.41
N MET A 184 2.42 -17.47 5.30
CA MET A 184 1.35 -18.15 4.62
C MET A 184 0.28 -18.59 5.63
N MET A 185 -0.98 -18.57 5.20
CA MET A 185 -2.06 -19.28 5.89
C MET A 185 -2.78 -20.19 4.90
N SER A 186 -3.01 -21.44 5.31
CA SER A 186 -4.01 -22.26 4.63
C SER A 186 -5.38 -21.64 4.83
N VAL A 187 -6.30 -21.83 3.88
CA VAL A 187 -7.65 -21.23 3.91
C VAL A 187 -8.65 -22.29 4.36
N PRO A 188 -9.06 -22.37 5.64
CA PRO A 188 -9.92 -23.46 6.11
C PRO A 188 -11.37 -23.31 5.63
N ALA A 189 -11.84 -22.07 5.41
CA ALA A 189 -13.25 -21.74 5.25
C ALA A 189 -13.75 -21.73 3.80
N ALA A 190 -12.86 -21.55 2.81
CA ALA A 190 -13.21 -21.57 1.38
C ALA A 190 -13.03 -22.96 0.75
N ALA A 191 -12.20 -23.82 1.35
CA ALA A 191 -11.91 -25.17 0.85
C ALA A 191 -13.02 -26.19 1.14
N LEU A 192 -14.01 -25.86 1.96
CA LEU A 192 -15.17 -26.70 2.24
C LEU A 192 -16.33 -26.23 1.36
N GLU A 193 -16.96 -27.16 0.62
CA GLU A 193 -18.32 -26.96 0.13
C GLU A 193 -19.19 -26.37 1.25
N PRO A 194 -20.19 -25.52 0.95
CA PRO A 194 -20.96 -24.79 1.95
C PRO A 194 -21.30 -25.73 3.12
N PRO A 195 -20.95 -25.37 4.36
CA PRO A 195 -20.99 -26.32 5.46
C PRO A 195 -22.41 -26.88 5.56
N SER A 196 -22.56 -28.19 5.36
CA SER A 196 -23.78 -28.89 5.71
C SER A 196 -24.02 -28.61 7.19
N VAL A 197 -25.09 -27.88 7.51
CA VAL A 197 -25.49 -27.56 8.89
C VAL A 197 -25.35 -28.83 9.74
N PRO A 198 -24.45 -28.88 10.74
CA PRO A 198 -24.31 -30.06 11.56
C PRO A 198 -25.59 -30.20 12.39
N ALA A 199 -26.31 -31.29 12.16
CA ALA A 199 -27.34 -31.74 13.08
C ALA A 199 -26.66 -32.18 14.39
N GLY A 200 -26.50 -31.25 15.34
CA GLY A 200 -26.06 -31.56 16.70
C GLY A 200 -24.98 -30.63 17.22
N GLY A 201 -25.38 -29.72 18.12
CA GLY A 201 -24.47 -28.88 18.89
C GLY A 201 -23.64 -29.70 19.89
N GLY A 202 -22.33 -29.52 19.86
CA GLY A 202 -21.40 -30.22 20.75
C GLY A 202 -19.96 -29.77 20.58
N GLY A 203 -19.70 -28.46 20.64
CA GLY A 203 -18.36 -27.88 20.66
C GLY A 203 -18.35 -26.59 21.47
N THR A 204 -17.25 -26.28 22.15
CA THR A 204 -17.12 -25.01 22.87
C THR A 204 -16.99 -23.85 21.86
N ALA A 205 -17.60 -22.70 22.17
CA ALA A 205 -17.77 -21.58 21.23
C ALA A 205 -16.45 -21.07 20.62
N THR A 206 -15.31 -21.28 21.28
CA THR A 206 -13.98 -20.85 20.83
C THR A 206 -13.32 -21.76 19.79
N GLU A 207 -13.69 -23.05 19.71
CA GLU A 207 -13.19 -23.96 18.66
C GLU A 207 -14.07 -23.90 17.40
N GLN A 208 -15.35 -23.55 17.52
CA GLN A 208 -16.25 -23.40 16.36
C GLN A 208 -15.99 -22.13 15.54
N LEU A 209 -15.38 -21.09 16.11
CA LEU A 209 -15.14 -19.80 15.43
C LEU A 209 -13.91 -19.77 14.51
N HIS A 210 -12.90 -20.62 14.74
CA HIS A 210 -11.66 -20.61 13.96
C HIS A 210 -11.78 -21.28 12.58
N GLY A 211 -12.91 -21.92 12.28
CA GLY A 211 -13.21 -22.51 10.97
C GLY A 211 -14.57 -22.11 10.38
N ALA A 212 -15.32 -21.21 11.04
CA ALA A 212 -16.63 -20.79 10.58
C ALA A 212 -16.51 -19.63 9.59
N ARG A 213 -17.20 -19.76 8.45
CA ARG A 213 -17.38 -18.69 7.47
C ARG A 213 -18.08 -17.50 8.14
N MET A 214 -17.56 -16.29 7.93
CA MET A 214 -18.09 -15.06 8.52
C MET A 214 -18.70 -14.16 7.44
N ARG A 215 -19.89 -13.60 7.70
CA ARG A 215 -20.47 -12.58 6.81
C ARG A 215 -19.80 -11.22 7.05
N PRO A 216 -19.63 -10.38 6.02
CA PRO A 216 -20.09 -10.59 4.65
C PRO A 216 -19.28 -11.67 3.93
N LEU A 217 -19.93 -12.43 3.06
CA LEU A 217 -19.26 -13.36 2.15
C LEU A 217 -18.79 -12.60 0.92
N ILE A 218 -17.51 -12.67 0.61
CA ILE A 218 -16.90 -11.89 -0.46
C ILE A 218 -16.26 -12.85 -1.46
N TYR A 219 -16.75 -12.82 -2.70
CA TYR A 219 -16.12 -13.50 -3.81
C TYR A 219 -15.00 -12.62 -4.37
N ILE A 220 -13.82 -13.20 -4.59
CA ILE A 220 -12.69 -12.50 -5.23
C ILE A 220 -12.63 -12.94 -6.69
N TYR A 221 -12.67 -12.00 -7.62
CA TYR A 221 -12.45 -12.34 -9.03
C TYR A 221 -11.00 -12.78 -9.28
N ASP A 222 -10.83 -13.93 -9.92
CA ASP A 222 -9.57 -14.37 -10.51
C ASP A 222 -9.29 -13.55 -11.79
N MET A 223 -8.95 -12.26 -11.62
CA MET A 223 -8.68 -11.31 -12.71
C MET A 223 -7.46 -11.73 -13.57
N PRO A 224 -7.41 -11.36 -14.86
CA PRO A 224 -6.24 -11.61 -15.69
C PRO A 224 -4.93 -11.03 -15.09
N PRO A 225 -3.77 -11.69 -15.26
CA PRO A 225 -2.51 -11.29 -14.64
C PRO A 225 -2.08 -9.84 -14.93
N GLU A 226 -2.48 -9.27 -16.08
CA GLU A 226 -2.17 -7.88 -16.44
C GLU A 226 -2.71 -6.87 -15.41
N PHE A 227 -3.80 -7.17 -14.70
CA PHE A 227 -4.36 -6.27 -13.69
C PHE A 227 -3.74 -6.46 -12.30
N THR A 228 -3.01 -7.55 -12.06
CA THR A 228 -2.51 -7.92 -10.72
C THR A 228 -1.03 -8.33 -10.76
N SER A 229 -0.72 -9.61 -10.95
CA SER A 229 0.64 -10.16 -10.87
C SER A 229 1.63 -9.47 -11.79
N ARG A 230 1.23 -9.02 -12.98
CA ARG A 230 2.12 -8.28 -13.89
C ARG A 230 2.61 -6.97 -13.26
N MET A 231 1.77 -6.30 -12.47
CA MET A 231 2.16 -5.06 -11.80
C MET A 231 3.22 -5.31 -10.71
N HIS A 232 3.18 -6.47 -10.06
CA HIS A 232 4.26 -6.90 -9.16
C HIS A 232 5.50 -7.36 -9.90
N GLN A 233 5.37 -8.08 -11.01
CA GLN A 233 6.54 -8.51 -11.78
C GLN A 233 7.27 -7.31 -12.40
N TYR A 234 6.55 -6.25 -12.75
CA TYR A 234 7.10 -5.07 -13.42
C TYR A 234 7.57 -3.98 -12.44
N LYS A 235 7.41 -4.18 -11.13
CA LYS A 235 7.94 -3.23 -10.14
C LYS A 235 9.46 -3.41 -10.06
N ASN A 236 10.18 -2.31 -10.18
CA ASN A 236 11.65 -2.29 -10.12
C ASN A 236 12.21 -2.37 -8.69
N VAL A 237 11.37 -2.13 -7.68
CA VAL A 237 11.76 -2.10 -6.27
C VAL A 237 10.73 -2.91 -5.48
N VAL A 238 11.20 -3.97 -4.81
CA VAL A 238 10.32 -4.88 -4.06
C VAL A 238 9.44 -4.13 -3.04
N GLU A 239 9.95 -3.06 -2.43
CA GLU A 239 9.25 -2.28 -1.41
C GLU A 239 8.13 -1.38 -1.95
N HIS A 240 8.07 -1.09 -3.25
CA HIS A 240 7.00 -0.27 -3.79
C HIS A 240 5.72 -1.10 -3.94
N CYS A 241 4.59 -0.50 -3.55
CA CYS A 241 3.24 -1.07 -3.56
C CYS A 241 3.03 -2.44 -2.88
N GLY A 242 4.07 -3.09 -2.34
CA GLY A 242 3.97 -4.26 -1.46
C GLY A 242 3.94 -3.86 0.01
N TYR A 243 3.82 -4.83 0.92
CA TYR A 243 3.87 -4.59 2.38
C TYR A 243 4.87 -5.48 3.12
N ARG A 244 5.47 -6.46 2.43
CA ARG A 244 6.44 -7.41 2.99
C ARG A 244 7.45 -7.87 1.96
N ARG A 245 8.63 -8.29 2.42
CA ARG A 245 9.65 -8.98 1.60
C ARG A 245 10.36 -10.05 2.40
N PHE A 246 11.09 -10.91 1.68
CA PHE A 246 12.08 -11.79 2.28
C PHE A 246 13.45 -11.11 2.32
N ARG A 247 14.21 -11.44 3.36
CA ARG A 247 15.61 -11.08 3.60
C ARG A 247 16.53 -12.23 3.17
N PRO A 248 17.85 -11.99 3.09
CA PRO A 248 18.82 -13.08 3.00
C PRO A 248 18.54 -14.17 4.05
N GLY A 249 18.52 -15.43 3.61
CA GLY A 249 18.17 -16.58 4.48
C GLY A 249 16.67 -16.77 4.73
N ASN A 250 15.81 -16.16 3.91
CA ASN A 250 14.35 -16.33 3.94
C ASN A 250 13.65 -15.87 5.23
N GLY A 251 14.27 -14.98 6.00
CA GLY A 251 13.56 -14.23 7.04
C GLY A 251 12.59 -13.23 6.41
N SER A 252 11.44 -12.97 7.00
CA SER A 252 10.48 -11.98 6.46
C SER A 252 10.59 -10.64 7.17
N GLU A 253 10.27 -9.56 6.48
CA GLU A 253 10.10 -8.24 7.09
C GLU A 253 8.95 -7.47 6.47
N LEU A 254 8.38 -6.59 7.30
CA LEU A 254 7.35 -5.64 6.91
C LEU A 254 7.98 -4.32 6.52
N TYR A 255 7.32 -3.62 5.63
CA TYR A 255 7.59 -2.22 5.32
C TYR A 255 6.27 -1.53 4.98
N ALA A 256 6.26 -0.21 5.02
CA ALA A 256 5.14 0.57 4.48
C ALA A 256 5.64 1.49 3.37
N ASP A 257 5.03 1.31 2.22
CA ASP A 257 4.80 2.34 1.23
C ASP A 257 3.36 2.90 1.40
N GLY A 258 3.12 4.15 1.01
CA GLY A 258 1.79 4.76 1.05
C GLY A 258 0.73 3.98 0.24
N TYR A 259 1.20 3.18 -0.71
CA TYR A 259 0.40 2.42 -1.67
C TYR A 259 0.22 0.94 -1.32
N SER A 260 0.78 0.47 -0.20
CA SER A 260 0.84 -0.96 0.17
C SER A 260 -0.52 -1.62 0.45
N VAL A 261 -1.53 -0.83 0.81
CA VAL A 261 -2.80 -1.36 1.36
C VAL A 261 -3.56 -2.19 0.34
N GLU A 262 -3.45 -1.89 -0.96
CA GLU A 262 -4.14 -2.63 -2.03
C GLU A 262 -3.74 -4.10 -2.04
N VAL A 263 -2.44 -4.35 -2.00
CA VAL A 263 -1.87 -5.70 -1.98
C VAL A 263 -2.09 -6.37 -0.64
N TYR A 264 -1.92 -5.64 0.47
CA TYR A 264 -2.19 -6.15 1.81
C TYR A 264 -3.65 -6.60 1.96
N PHE A 265 -4.60 -5.74 1.58
CA PHE A 265 -6.03 -6.03 1.70
C PHE A 265 -6.44 -7.22 0.83
N HIS A 266 -5.91 -7.33 -0.39
CA HIS A 266 -6.14 -8.49 -1.24
C HIS A 266 -5.62 -9.78 -0.57
N GLU A 267 -4.40 -9.78 -0.03
CA GLU A 267 -3.85 -10.97 0.67
C GLU A 267 -4.68 -11.31 1.91
N MET A 268 -5.04 -10.32 2.74
CA MET A 268 -5.83 -10.56 3.95
C MET A 268 -7.22 -11.06 3.63
N LEU A 269 -7.86 -10.53 2.58
CA LEU A 269 -9.15 -11.02 2.13
C LEU A 269 -9.03 -12.46 1.59
N SER A 270 -7.96 -12.79 0.87
CA SER A 270 -7.74 -14.11 0.27
C SER A 270 -7.63 -15.22 1.32
N VAL A 271 -7.13 -14.90 2.52
CA VAL A 271 -6.97 -15.82 3.65
C VAL A 271 -8.03 -15.66 4.73
N SER A 272 -8.98 -14.74 4.56
CA SER A 272 -10.00 -14.45 5.56
C SER A 272 -11.13 -15.48 5.54
N PRO A 273 -11.81 -15.69 6.68
CA PRO A 273 -13.06 -16.47 6.74
C PRO A 273 -14.26 -15.77 6.05
N HIS A 274 -14.06 -14.57 5.50
CA HIS A 274 -15.04 -13.85 4.69
C HIS A 274 -15.00 -14.26 3.22
N ARG A 275 -13.91 -14.89 2.75
CA ARG A 275 -13.80 -15.34 1.35
C ARG A 275 -14.79 -16.46 1.05
N THR A 276 -15.44 -16.39 -0.11
CA THR A 276 -16.15 -17.52 -0.72
C THR A 276 -15.60 -17.82 -2.12
N PHE A 277 -15.60 -19.11 -2.50
CA PHE A 277 -15.36 -19.57 -3.88
C PHE A 277 -16.65 -19.77 -4.68
N ASP A 278 -17.82 -19.69 -4.04
CA ASP A 278 -19.12 -19.74 -4.68
C ASP A 278 -19.66 -18.30 -4.86
N PRO A 279 -19.69 -17.79 -6.10
CA PRO A 279 -20.20 -16.44 -6.35
C PRO A 279 -21.71 -16.30 -6.16
N GLU A 280 -22.49 -17.39 -6.10
CA GLU A 280 -23.95 -17.33 -5.94
C GLU A 280 -24.36 -16.91 -4.52
N GLU A 281 -23.59 -17.30 -3.51
CA GLU A 281 -23.82 -16.95 -2.10
C GLU A 281 -23.12 -15.66 -1.66
N ALA A 282 -22.36 -15.03 -2.56
CA ALA A 282 -21.57 -13.83 -2.24
C ALA A 282 -22.48 -12.62 -1.93
N ASP A 283 -22.17 -11.95 -0.82
CA ASP A 283 -22.72 -10.64 -0.48
C ASP A 283 -22.08 -9.53 -1.31
N PHE A 284 -20.78 -9.64 -1.54
CA PHE A 284 -20.00 -8.69 -2.33
C PHE A 284 -18.99 -9.39 -3.24
N PHE A 285 -18.53 -8.65 -4.25
CA PHE A 285 -17.47 -9.05 -5.16
C PHE A 285 -16.30 -8.10 -5.03
N TYR A 286 -15.14 -8.61 -4.66
CA TYR A 286 -13.90 -7.83 -4.68
C TYR A 286 -13.24 -7.93 -6.05
N VAL A 287 -12.89 -6.78 -6.63
CA VAL A 287 -12.23 -6.68 -7.94
C VAL A 287 -10.76 -6.31 -7.76
N PRO A 288 -9.83 -7.28 -7.74
CA PRO A 288 -8.41 -6.98 -7.58
C PRO A 288 -7.84 -6.34 -8.85
N VAL A 289 -7.48 -5.06 -8.75
CA VAL A 289 -6.78 -4.30 -9.80
C VAL A 289 -5.69 -3.51 -9.13
N TYR A 290 -4.43 -3.87 -9.36
CA TYR A 290 -3.26 -3.24 -8.72
C TYR A 290 -2.89 -1.92 -9.40
N TYR A 291 -3.86 -0.99 -9.45
CA TYR A 291 -3.67 0.28 -10.13
C TYR A 291 -2.70 1.19 -9.37
N THR A 292 -2.55 1.03 -8.05
CA THR A 292 -1.56 1.81 -7.30
C THR A 292 -0.14 1.41 -7.66
N CYS A 293 0.14 0.10 -7.77
CA CYS A 293 1.38 -0.41 -8.35
C CYS A 293 1.59 0.10 -9.78
N TRP A 294 0.51 0.15 -10.58
CA TRP A 294 0.58 0.69 -11.92
C TRP A 294 0.98 2.17 -11.91
N MET A 295 0.31 3.01 -11.11
CA MET A 295 0.61 4.44 -11.00
C MET A 295 2.03 4.67 -10.49
N TRP A 296 2.44 3.91 -9.49
CA TRP A 296 3.78 3.91 -8.93
C TRP A 296 4.16 2.52 -8.40
N PRO A 297 5.24 1.90 -8.91
CA PRO A 297 6.21 2.50 -9.81
C PRO A 297 5.92 2.22 -11.31
N VAL A 298 5.15 1.22 -11.68
CA VAL A 298 5.24 0.61 -13.03
C VAL A 298 5.14 1.60 -14.20
N ASN A 299 4.21 2.56 -14.21
CA ASN A 299 4.05 3.53 -15.31
C ASN A 299 5.32 4.35 -15.61
N GLY A 300 6.12 4.65 -14.59
CA GLY A 300 7.36 5.39 -14.76
C GLY A 300 8.55 4.53 -15.19
N TRP A 301 8.45 3.20 -15.06
CA TRP A 301 9.59 2.31 -15.18
C TRP A 301 9.47 1.23 -16.25
N ALA A 302 8.25 0.80 -16.59
CA ALA A 302 8.00 -0.23 -17.57
C ALA A 302 7.58 0.34 -18.94
N ASP A 303 7.84 -0.40 -20.01
CA ASP A 303 7.68 0.08 -21.38
C ASP A 303 6.22 0.28 -21.78
N MET A 304 5.96 1.44 -22.37
CA MET A 304 4.62 1.91 -22.73
C MET A 304 4.18 1.50 -24.14
N PRO A 305 2.84 1.47 -24.42
CA PRO A 305 1.74 1.74 -23.49
C PRO A 305 0.98 0.49 -23.00
N PHE A 306 0.69 0.43 -21.69
CA PHE A 306 -0.06 -0.68 -21.06
C PHE A 306 -1.57 -0.66 -21.34
N TYR A 307 -2.17 0.53 -21.40
CA TYR A 307 -3.63 0.66 -21.48
C TYR A 307 -4.06 1.68 -22.54
N GLY A 308 -3.34 1.72 -23.67
CA GLY A 308 -3.77 2.40 -24.90
C GLY A 308 -3.85 3.93 -24.86
N ALA A 309 -3.51 4.59 -23.74
CA ALA A 309 -3.56 6.05 -23.65
C ALA A 309 -2.56 6.67 -24.65
N PRO A 310 -2.85 7.88 -25.17
CA PRO A 310 -1.99 8.51 -26.17
C PRO A 310 -0.62 8.90 -25.61
N THR A 311 -0.43 8.86 -24.29
CA THR A 311 0.81 9.22 -23.64
C THR A 311 0.97 8.63 -22.23
N ALA A 312 2.23 8.47 -21.81
CA ALA A 312 2.63 7.91 -20.52
C ALA A 312 2.62 8.93 -19.37
N TRP A 313 2.77 10.22 -19.69
CA TRP A 313 2.77 11.27 -18.66
C TRP A 313 1.38 11.53 -18.10
N HIS A 314 0.32 11.06 -18.74
CA HIS A 314 -1.06 11.31 -18.31
C HIS A 314 -1.59 10.09 -17.56
N ARG A 315 -1.17 9.94 -16.29
CA ARG A 315 -1.30 8.66 -15.59
C ARG A 315 -2.76 8.24 -15.42
N TYR A 316 -3.60 9.17 -14.99
CA TYR A 316 -5.00 8.91 -14.73
C TYR A 316 -5.80 8.47 -15.98
N SER A 317 -5.39 8.81 -17.21
CA SER A 317 -6.03 8.26 -18.42
C SER A 317 -5.87 6.75 -18.53
N ASN A 318 -4.64 6.28 -18.29
CA ASN A 318 -4.34 4.86 -18.34
C ASN A 318 -5.01 4.14 -17.16
N ALA A 319 -5.00 4.73 -15.95
CA ALA A 319 -5.71 4.16 -14.80
C ALA A 319 -7.22 4.05 -15.07
N ALA A 320 -7.85 5.11 -15.57
CA ALA A 320 -9.27 5.11 -15.95
C ALA A 320 -9.60 3.95 -16.90
N HIS A 321 -8.76 3.76 -17.92
CA HIS A 321 -8.99 2.70 -18.90
C HIS A 321 -8.60 1.30 -18.39
N MET A 322 -7.61 1.17 -17.51
CA MET A 322 -7.30 -0.09 -16.83
C MET A 322 -8.53 -0.58 -16.06
N TRP A 323 -9.21 0.30 -15.31
CA TRP A 323 -10.46 -0.06 -14.62
C TRP A 323 -11.60 -0.40 -15.60
N LEU A 324 -11.76 0.34 -16.70
CA LEU A 324 -12.74 0.01 -17.74
C LEU A 324 -12.49 -1.36 -18.36
N GLN A 325 -11.24 -1.68 -18.69
CA GLN A 325 -10.87 -2.99 -19.24
C GLN A 325 -11.12 -4.12 -18.24
N ALA A 326 -10.78 -3.92 -16.97
CA ALA A 326 -11.07 -4.86 -15.90
C ALA A 326 -12.58 -5.12 -15.78
N LYS A 327 -13.39 -4.06 -15.71
CA LYS A 327 -14.86 -4.17 -15.65
C LYS A 327 -15.45 -4.83 -16.90
N ASN A 328 -14.98 -4.47 -18.09
CA ASN A 328 -15.43 -5.07 -19.35
C ASN A 328 -15.07 -6.56 -19.44
N TRP A 329 -13.89 -6.94 -18.96
CA TRP A 329 -13.50 -8.35 -18.84
C TRP A 329 -14.43 -9.10 -17.87
N ILE A 330 -14.75 -8.52 -16.71
CA ILE A 330 -15.71 -9.12 -15.77
C ILE A 330 -17.06 -9.33 -16.43
N GLN A 331 -17.65 -8.30 -17.05
CA GLN A 331 -18.96 -8.40 -17.72
C GLN A 331 -18.96 -9.43 -18.86
N SER A 332 -17.85 -9.57 -19.57
CA SER A 332 -17.73 -10.52 -20.70
C SER A 332 -17.60 -11.98 -20.25
N ASN A 333 -17.14 -12.23 -19.03
CA ASN A 333 -16.84 -13.57 -18.53
C ASN A 333 -17.79 -14.03 -17.40
N PHE A 334 -18.47 -13.11 -16.72
CA PHE A 334 -19.31 -13.41 -15.57
C PHE A 334 -20.62 -12.60 -15.56
N PRO A 335 -21.74 -13.20 -15.10
CA PRO A 335 -23.04 -12.51 -15.06
C PRO A 335 -23.19 -11.55 -13.86
N PHE A 336 -22.29 -11.64 -12.87
CA PHE A 336 -22.52 -11.05 -11.54
C PHE A 336 -22.44 -9.52 -11.51
N TRP A 337 -21.69 -8.90 -12.43
CA TRP A 337 -21.71 -7.44 -12.56
C TRP A 337 -23.11 -6.93 -12.94
N ASP A 338 -23.67 -7.48 -14.03
CA ASP A 338 -24.97 -7.04 -14.56
C ASP A 338 -26.13 -7.40 -13.62
N ARG A 339 -26.00 -8.47 -12.82
CA ARG A 339 -27.00 -8.92 -11.83
C ARG A 339 -27.48 -7.80 -10.90
N ARG A 340 -26.58 -6.93 -10.45
CA ARG A 340 -26.92 -5.77 -9.59
C ARG A 340 -26.37 -4.46 -10.14
N GLY A 341 -25.94 -4.45 -11.39
CA GLY A 341 -25.33 -3.30 -12.06
C GLY A 341 -24.05 -2.81 -11.39
N GLY A 342 -23.30 -3.67 -10.68
CA GLY A 342 -22.06 -3.30 -9.97
C GLY A 342 -22.22 -2.84 -8.52
N ARG A 343 -23.45 -2.81 -7.96
CA ARG A 343 -23.70 -2.32 -6.58
C ARG A 343 -23.02 -3.09 -5.47
N ASP A 344 -22.78 -4.37 -5.70
CA ASP A 344 -22.09 -5.28 -4.79
C ASP A 344 -20.59 -5.41 -5.10
N HIS A 345 -20.04 -4.59 -5.99
CA HIS A 345 -18.63 -4.63 -6.36
C HIS A 345 -17.80 -3.64 -5.54
N ILE A 346 -16.68 -4.12 -5.00
CA ILE A 346 -15.74 -3.38 -4.18
C ILE A 346 -14.47 -3.12 -4.99
N TRP A 347 -14.07 -1.85 -5.06
CA TRP A 347 -12.86 -1.39 -5.72
C TRP A 347 -11.97 -0.63 -4.74
N MET A 348 -10.64 -0.76 -4.88
CA MET A 348 -9.68 0.04 -4.12
C MET A 348 -9.21 1.23 -4.94
N THR A 349 -9.16 2.39 -4.28
CA THR A 349 -8.65 3.65 -4.84
C THR A 349 -7.74 4.37 -3.83
N ASN A 350 -6.62 3.71 -3.49
CA ASN A 350 -5.66 4.11 -2.45
C ASN A 350 -4.38 4.85 -2.92
N HIS A 351 -4.41 5.55 -4.06
CA HIS A 351 -3.35 6.48 -4.50
C HIS A 351 -3.74 7.92 -4.11
N ASP A 352 -2.81 8.86 -4.28
CA ASP A 352 -2.86 10.28 -3.91
C ASP A 352 -4.25 10.92 -4.05
N GLU A 353 -4.83 10.95 -5.25
CA GLU A 353 -6.15 11.56 -5.49
C GLU A 353 -7.33 10.57 -5.54
N GLY A 354 -7.14 9.34 -5.05
CA GLY A 354 -8.20 8.33 -4.87
C GLY A 354 -9.09 8.12 -6.09
N ALA A 355 -10.42 8.09 -5.88
CA ALA A 355 -11.39 7.80 -6.94
C ALA A 355 -11.74 9.00 -7.83
N CYS A 356 -11.05 10.14 -7.74
CA CYS A 356 -11.36 11.37 -8.48
C CYS A 356 -11.43 11.20 -10.01
N TYR A 357 -10.73 10.20 -10.56
CA TYR A 357 -10.68 9.89 -12.00
C TYR A 357 -11.09 8.45 -12.28
N MET A 358 -11.83 7.82 -11.35
CA MET A 358 -12.48 6.53 -11.57
C MET A 358 -13.57 6.71 -12.63
N PRO A 359 -13.70 5.84 -13.65
CA PRO A 359 -14.76 5.97 -14.64
C PRO A 359 -16.15 6.05 -14.00
N THR A 360 -16.96 7.04 -14.39
CA THR A 360 -18.28 7.33 -13.83
C THR A 360 -19.20 6.11 -13.83
N GLU A 361 -19.11 5.26 -14.85
CA GLU A 361 -19.91 4.03 -14.96
C GLU A 361 -19.57 2.97 -13.91
N ILE A 362 -18.33 2.98 -13.39
CA ILE A 362 -17.91 2.11 -12.29
C ILE A 362 -18.19 2.84 -10.97
N TYR A 363 -17.74 4.09 -10.85
CA TYR A 363 -17.84 4.88 -9.61
C TYR A 363 -19.28 4.97 -9.08
N ARG A 364 -20.25 5.35 -9.93
CA ARG A 364 -21.63 5.59 -9.49
C ARG A 364 -22.31 4.34 -8.96
N ASN A 365 -21.91 3.19 -9.47
CA ASN A 365 -22.58 1.95 -9.18
C ASN A 365 -21.90 1.17 -8.08
N SER A 366 -20.58 1.27 -7.92
CA SER A 366 -19.79 0.40 -7.03
C SER A 366 -19.38 1.07 -5.72
N ILE A 367 -18.86 0.26 -4.79
CA ILE A 367 -18.28 0.68 -3.52
C ILE A 367 -16.80 1.00 -3.70
N MET A 368 -16.38 2.21 -3.31
CA MET A 368 -14.97 2.60 -3.28
C MET A 368 -14.42 2.51 -1.87
N LEU A 369 -13.35 1.74 -1.70
CA LEU A 369 -12.47 1.83 -0.54
C LEU A 369 -11.30 2.76 -0.92
N THR A 370 -11.28 3.97 -0.35
CA THR A 370 -10.36 5.04 -0.79
C THR A 370 -9.53 5.61 0.36
N HIS A 371 -8.44 6.30 0.06
CA HIS A 371 -7.71 7.14 1.02
C HIS A 371 -8.09 8.62 0.92
N TRP A 372 -8.88 9.01 -0.08
CA TRP A 372 -9.17 10.41 -0.37
C TRP A 372 -10.65 10.74 -0.27
N GLY A 373 -11.07 11.21 0.90
CA GLY A 373 -12.47 11.51 1.22
C GLY A 373 -13.03 12.82 0.66
N ARG A 374 -12.60 13.28 -0.52
CA ARG A 374 -13.05 14.57 -1.09
C ARG A 374 -14.46 14.46 -1.68
N MET A 375 -15.39 15.26 -1.16
CA MET A 375 -16.82 15.18 -1.48
C MET A 375 -17.32 16.22 -2.50
N GLU A 376 -16.51 17.22 -2.82
CA GLU A 376 -16.91 18.29 -3.74
C GLU A 376 -17.17 17.76 -5.16
N LEU A 377 -18.26 18.19 -5.79
CA LEU A 377 -18.48 17.98 -7.23
C LEU A 377 -17.66 18.97 -8.06
N ASN A 378 -17.37 18.62 -9.32
CA ASN A 378 -16.62 19.46 -10.27
C ASN A 378 -15.27 19.95 -9.70
N HIS A 379 -14.59 19.06 -8.98
CA HIS A 379 -13.34 19.37 -8.31
C HIS A 379 -12.18 19.52 -9.30
N THR A 380 -11.18 20.29 -8.90
CA THR A 380 -9.90 20.39 -9.61
C THR A 380 -8.80 19.71 -8.81
N SER A 381 -7.92 19.01 -9.52
CA SER A 381 -6.73 18.40 -8.94
C SER A 381 -5.87 19.46 -8.27
N ASN A 382 -5.44 19.14 -7.06
CA ASN A 382 -4.51 19.96 -6.27
C ASN A 382 -3.13 19.31 -6.18
N THR A 383 -2.87 18.28 -7.00
CA THR A 383 -1.56 17.64 -7.06
C THR A 383 -0.48 18.64 -7.46
N ALA A 384 0.68 18.51 -6.81
CA ALA A 384 1.94 19.11 -7.24
C ALA A 384 2.68 18.23 -8.25
N TYR A 385 2.19 17.01 -8.51
CA TYR A 385 2.75 16.10 -9.49
C TYR A 385 1.98 16.19 -10.81
N PHE A 386 2.51 16.97 -11.76
CA PHE A 386 1.84 17.26 -13.04
C PHE A 386 1.22 16.03 -13.76
N PRO A 387 1.87 14.85 -13.80
CA PRO A 387 1.28 13.65 -14.39
C PRO A 387 -0.04 13.15 -13.79
N ASP A 388 -0.37 13.55 -12.56
CA ASP A 388 -1.60 13.17 -11.86
C ASP A 388 -2.71 14.18 -11.99
N ASN A 389 -2.46 15.32 -12.64
CA ASN A 389 -3.43 16.40 -12.68
C ASN A 389 -4.62 16.04 -13.59
N TYR A 390 -5.65 15.41 -13.02
CA TYR A 390 -6.87 14.99 -13.72
C TYR A 390 -7.73 16.14 -14.25
N SER A 391 -7.39 17.39 -13.90
CA SER A 391 -8.04 18.59 -14.47
C SER A 391 -7.53 18.91 -15.86
N SER A 392 -6.34 18.42 -16.22
CA SER A 392 -5.80 18.55 -17.56
C SER A 392 -6.66 17.74 -18.54
N GLY A 393 -6.73 18.19 -19.80
CA GLY A 393 -7.50 17.49 -20.83
C GLY A 393 -6.56 16.83 -21.82
N VAL A 394 -6.85 15.58 -22.17
CA VAL A 394 -6.16 14.86 -23.25
C VAL A 394 -7.19 14.19 -24.14
N ARG A 395 -7.11 14.48 -25.45
CA ARG A 395 -7.94 13.83 -26.47
C ARG A 395 -7.41 12.45 -26.79
N TRP A 396 -8.31 11.46 -26.81
CA TRP A 396 -7.94 10.07 -26.98
C TRP A 396 -8.58 9.47 -28.23
N THR A 397 -7.89 9.57 -29.37
CA THR A 397 -8.40 9.16 -30.68
C THR A 397 -8.59 7.65 -30.83
N GLY A 398 -7.76 6.84 -30.17
CA GLY A 398 -7.79 5.37 -30.32
C GLY A 398 -8.79 4.62 -29.45
N VAL A 399 -9.38 5.25 -28.43
CA VAL A 399 -10.27 4.57 -27.45
C VAL A 399 -11.57 5.35 -27.21
N LEU A 400 -11.54 6.68 -27.24
CA LEU A 400 -12.70 7.54 -26.93
C LEU A 400 -13.23 8.31 -28.14
N ASP A 401 -13.02 7.82 -29.36
CA ASP A 401 -13.41 8.51 -30.60
C ASP A 401 -12.91 9.97 -30.67
N GLY A 402 -11.74 10.24 -30.07
CA GLY A 402 -11.14 11.58 -30.03
C GLY A 402 -11.73 12.52 -28.97
N LYS A 403 -12.63 12.05 -28.11
CA LYS A 403 -13.12 12.80 -26.94
C LYS A 403 -12.03 13.00 -25.90
N ASP A 404 -12.24 14.00 -25.06
CA ASP A 404 -11.40 14.25 -23.89
C ASP A 404 -11.60 13.14 -22.85
N VAL A 405 -10.53 12.63 -22.27
CA VAL A 405 -10.60 11.57 -21.26
C VAL A 405 -11.43 11.97 -20.04
N LYS A 406 -11.54 13.26 -19.72
CA LYS A 406 -12.38 13.75 -18.62
C LYS A 406 -13.82 13.29 -18.72
N THR A 407 -14.31 13.10 -19.94
CA THR A 407 -15.66 12.57 -20.18
C THR A 407 -15.88 11.17 -19.60
N LEU A 408 -14.82 10.41 -19.27
CA LEU A 408 -14.93 9.12 -18.59
C LEU A 408 -15.33 9.24 -17.12
N TYR A 409 -14.94 10.31 -16.43
CA TYR A 409 -15.08 10.47 -14.98
C TYR A 409 -15.76 11.81 -14.59
N ASP A 410 -16.40 12.48 -15.55
CA ASP A 410 -17.20 13.67 -15.28
C ASP A 410 -18.47 13.31 -14.48
N GLY A 411 -18.85 14.20 -13.55
CA GLY A 411 -20.16 14.16 -12.91
C GLY A 411 -20.27 13.26 -11.69
N HIS A 412 -19.18 13.04 -10.95
CA HIS A 412 -19.19 12.46 -9.61
C HIS A 412 -18.09 13.10 -8.72
N PRO A 413 -18.19 13.01 -7.38
CA PRO A 413 -17.10 13.43 -6.48
C PRO A 413 -16.04 12.32 -6.38
N CYS A 414 -14.93 12.58 -5.69
CA CYS A 414 -13.94 11.52 -5.43
C CYS A 414 -14.38 10.51 -4.37
N TYR A 415 -15.40 10.88 -3.57
CA TYR A 415 -15.88 10.09 -2.44
C TYR A 415 -17.34 10.47 -2.11
N ASP A 416 -18.17 9.45 -1.91
CA ASP A 416 -19.56 9.59 -1.44
C ASP A 416 -19.75 8.79 -0.14
N PRO A 417 -19.93 9.45 1.02
CA PRO A 417 -20.05 8.77 2.30
C PRO A 417 -21.26 7.84 2.42
N HIS A 418 -22.24 7.93 1.50
CA HIS A 418 -23.37 7.01 1.48
C HIS A 418 -23.02 5.63 0.94
N LYS A 419 -21.97 5.48 0.13
CA LYS A 419 -21.61 4.18 -0.48
C LYS A 419 -20.13 3.81 -0.37
N ASP A 420 -19.27 4.78 -0.10
CA ASP A 420 -17.81 4.63 -0.06
C ASP A 420 -17.29 4.71 1.38
N LEU A 421 -16.06 4.23 1.59
CA LEU A 421 -15.38 4.35 2.88
C LEU A 421 -13.96 4.87 2.69
N VAL A 422 -13.59 5.87 3.51
CA VAL A 422 -12.20 6.31 3.64
C VAL A 422 -11.50 5.36 4.61
N ILE A 423 -10.54 4.57 4.12
CA ILE A 423 -9.80 3.56 4.88
C ILE A 423 -8.40 4.07 5.26
N PRO A 424 -7.76 3.52 6.32
CA PRO A 424 -6.41 3.92 6.68
C PRO A 424 -5.39 3.33 5.70
N GLY A 425 -4.27 4.03 5.53
CA GLY A 425 -3.08 3.48 4.89
C GLY A 425 -2.39 2.42 5.77
N PHE A 426 -1.66 1.51 5.12
CA PHE A 426 -0.90 0.50 5.85
C PHE A 426 0.30 1.13 6.58
N LYS A 427 0.41 0.85 7.89
CA LYS A 427 1.55 1.23 8.73
C LYS A 427 1.99 -0.02 9.51
N PRO A 428 3.23 -0.51 9.36
CA PRO A 428 3.70 -1.64 10.12
C PRO A 428 3.91 -1.23 11.60
N PRO A 429 3.84 -2.16 12.56
CA PRO A 429 4.00 -1.87 13.99
C PRO A 429 5.27 -1.07 14.33
N GLU A 430 6.35 -1.29 13.58
CA GLU A 430 7.62 -0.57 13.72
C GLU A 430 7.47 0.94 13.52
N HIS A 431 6.50 1.40 12.71
CA HIS A 431 6.27 2.81 12.44
C HIS A 431 5.68 3.58 13.65
N TYR A 432 4.95 2.88 14.51
CA TYR A 432 4.34 3.46 15.72
C TYR A 432 4.80 2.76 17.00
N VAL A 433 6.04 2.25 16.95
CA VAL A 433 6.67 1.55 18.06
C VAL A 433 6.83 2.41 19.32
N ASN A 434 6.95 3.72 19.16
CA ASN A 434 7.05 4.69 20.26
C ASN A 434 5.67 5.13 20.79
N SER A 435 4.59 4.50 20.33
CA SER A 435 3.24 4.80 20.79
C SER A 435 2.97 4.18 22.17
N PRO A 436 2.43 4.93 23.13
CA PRO A 436 1.96 4.35 24.38
C PRO A 436 0.77 3.40 24.18
N LEU A 437 0.03 3.57 23.09
CA LEU A 437 -1.07 2.68 22.70
C LEU A 437 -0.57 1.32 22.20
N LEU A 438 0.70 1.22 21.81
CA LEU A 438 1.39 -0.05 21.54
C LEU A 438 2.36 -0.43 22.68
N GLY A 439 2.03 0.00 23.90
CA GLY A 439 2.77 -0.39 25.10
C GLY A 439 4.08 0.36 25.33
N SER A 440 4.40 1.43 24.59
CA SER A 440 5.55 2.31 24.87
C SER A 440 5.27 3.27 26.04
N TRP A 441 6.29 3.92 26.61
CA TRP A 441 6.12 4.72 27.83
C TRP A 441 5.27 5.96 27.50
N PRO A 442 4.22 6.27 28.30
CA PRO A 442 3.38 7.43 28.06
C PRO A 442 4.10 8.71 28.52
N TRP A 443 5.04 9.17 27.69
CA TRP A 443 5.77 10.42 27.92
C TRP A 443 4.81 11.60 28.09
N GLN A 444 5.25 12.59 28.88
CA GLN A 444 4.53 13.85 29.00
C GLN A 444 4.37 14.50 27.61
N ARG A 445 3.13 14.87 27.28
CA ARG A 445 2.85 15.58 26.03
C ARG A 445 3.17 17.06 26.16
N ASP A 446 4.43 17.41 25.93
CA ASP A 446 5.00 18.74 26.11
C ASP A 446 5.12 19.58 24.82
N MET A 447 4.67 19.05 23.67
CA MET A 447 4.58 19.79 22.41
C MET A 447 3.11 20.14 22.14
N LEU A 448 2.79 21.40 21.87
CA LEU A 448 1.39 21.82 21.69
C LEU A 448 0.82 21.35 20.35
N LEU A 449 1.55 21.58 19.26
CA LEU A 449 1.12 21.22 17.90
C LEU A 449 2.32 20.74 17.09
N TYR A 450 2.13 19.68 16.31
CA TYR A 450 3.20 19.07 15.53
C TYR A 450 2.81 18.77 14.07
N LEU A 451 3.73 19.08 13.15
CA LEU A 451 3.73 18.63 11.77
C LEU A 451 5.18 18.44 11.33
N ARG A 452 5.56 17.22 10.95
CA ARG A 452 6.86 16.97 10.29
C ARG A 452 6.72 16.24 8.96
N GLY A 453 6.85 16.94 7.85
CA GLY A 453 6.70 16.39 6.51
C GLY A 453 6.93 17.46 5.44
N ASP A 454 6.68 17.15 4.18
CA ASP A 454 6.73 18.14 3.10
C ASP A 454 5.74 19.28 3.41
N VAL A 455 6.28 20.46 3.71
CA VAL A 455 5.51 21.69 4.01
C VAL A 455 5.36 22.59 2.78
N GLY A 456 5.77 22.09 1.61
CA GLY A 456 5.64 22.78 0.33
C GLY A 456 6.71 23.83 0.05
N LYS A 457 7.89 23.77 0.69
CA LYS A 457 9.00 24.73 0.44
C LYS A 457 9.46 24.74 -1.01
N HIS A 458 9.43 23.58 -1.65
CA HIS A 458 9.90 23.34 -3.02
C HIS A 458 8.77 22.87 -3.96
N ARG A 459 7.52 23.11 -3.57
CA ARG A 459 6.33 22.67 -4.33
C ARG A 459 5.63 23.83 -5.01
N ASN A 460 4.73 23.49 -5.92
CA ASN A 460 3.84 24.46 -6.53
C ASN A 460 2.91 25.11 -5.47
N PRO A 461 2.43 26.35 -5.68
CA PRO A 461 1.58 27.04 -4.71
C PRO A 461 0.26 26.31 -4.37
N ASN A 462 -0.23 25.46 -5.25
CA ASN A 462 -1.46 24.67 -5.08
C ASN A 462 -1.25 23.37 -4.28
N TYR A 463 -0.01 22.94 -4.03
CA TYR A 463 0.27 21.76 -3.19
C TYR A 463 -0.43 21.88 -1.85
N SER A 464 -1.07 20.80 -1.37
CA SER A 464 -1.78 20.82 -0.09
C SER A 464 -2.86 21.92 -0.01
N ARG A 465 -3.37 22.40 -1.16
CA ARG A 465 -4.24 23.59 -1.25
C ARG A 465 -3.63 24.84 -0.59
N GLY A 466 -2.31 24.90 -0.44
CA GLY A 466 -1.57 25.97 0.20
C GLY A 466 -1.55 25.94 1.74
N ILE A 467 -2.22 24.98 2.40
CA ILE A 467 -2.41 25.02 3.86
C ILE A 467 -1.13 24.70 4.63
N ARG A 468 -0.34 23.72 4.18
CA ARG A 468 0.94 23.37 4.82
C ARG A 468 1.96 24.51 4.71
N GLN A 469 1.99 25.19 3.57
CA GLN A 469 2.83 26.36 3.32
C GLN A 469 2.43 27.50 4.24
N LYS A 470 1.13 27.75 4.40
CA LYS A 470 0.59 28.77 5.30
C LYS A 470 0.96 28.47 6.76
N LEU A 471 0.79 27.24 7.21
CA LEU A 471 1.16 26.81 8.57
C LEU A 471 2.65 26.98 8.83
N HIS A 472 3.50 26.51 7.92
CA HIS A 472 4.96 26.65 8.04
C HIS A 472 5.38 28.12 8.09
N ARG A 473 4.84 28.96 7.21
CA ARG A 473 5.11 30.40 7.21
C ARG A 473 4.74 31.05 8.53
N LEU A 474 3.52 30.82 9.02
CA LEU A 474 3.05 31.38 10.29
C LEU A 474 3.90 30.92 11.48
N ALA A 475 4.28 29.63 11.50
CA ALA A 475 5.11 29.06 12.55
C ALA A 475 6.50 29.73 12.63
N VAL A 476 7.13 29.97 11.48
CA VAL A 476 8.44 30.61 11.38
C VAL A 476 8.36 32.10 11.71
N GLU A 477 7.47 32.86 11.04
CA GLU A 477 7.35 34.32 11.20
C GLU A 477 7.00 34.73 12.64
N ASN A 478 6.19 33.92 13.33
CA ASN A 478 5.73 34.23 14.69
C ASN A 478 6.54 33.53 15.78
N GLN A 479 7.58 32.76 15.43
CA GLN A 479 8.44 32.01 16.36
C GLN A 479 7.64 31.06 17.26
N TRP A 480 6.74 30.26 16.67
CA TRP A 480 5.84 29.39 17.42
C TRP A 480 6.56 28.26 18.16
N ALA A 481 7.73 27.82 17.68
CA ALA A 481 8.53 26.80 18.37
C ALA A 481 8.96 27.26 19.76
N ASP A 482 9.53 28.46 19.87
CA ASP A 482 10.02 29.01 21.14
C ASP A 482 8.88 29.46 22.06
N LYS A 483 7.85 30.10 21.49
CA LYS A 483 6.76 30.71 22.28
C LYS A 483 5.73 29.71 22.77
N TYR A 484 5.42 28.69 21.97
CA TYR A 484 4.26 27.81 22.19
C TYR A 484 4.61 26.33 22.09
N ARG A 485 5.86 25.97 21.82
CA ARG A 485 6.28 24.57 21.58
C ARG A 485 5.50 23.92 20.44
N ILE A 486 5.30 24.68 19.37
CA ILE A 486 4.67 24.23 18.13
C ILE A 486 5.76 24.05 17.06
N PHE A 487 5.83 22.86 16.50
CA PHE A 487 6.88 22.48 15.55
C PHE A 487 6.25 22.10 14.21
N ILE A 488 6.46 22.93 13.20
CA ILE A 488 5.95 22.75 11.84
C ILE A 488 7.12 22.84 10.88
N GLY A 489 7.47 21.74 10.20
CA GLY A 489 8.64 21.72 9.33
C GLY A 489 8.83 20.41 8.56
N GLU A 490 9.89 20.36 7.76
CA GLU A 490 10.33 19.17 7.03
C GLU A 490 11.28 18.32 7.88
N LYS A 491 11.73 17.19 7.32
CA LYS A 491 12.56 16.21 8.03
C LYS A 491 13.80 16.83 8.69
N TYR A 492 14.45 17.77 8.01
CA TYR A 492 15.71 18.38 8.47
C TYR A 492 15.51 19.67 9.28
N ASP A 493 14.27 20.14 9.45
CA ASP A 493 13.97 21.32 10.26
C ASP A 493 13.75 21.01 11.74
N ILE A 494 13.44 19.74 12.06
CA ILE A 494 13.05 19.30 13.41
C ILE A 494 13.85 18.06 13.78
N ASP A 495 14.86 18.26 14.61
CA ASP A 495 15.73 17.21 15.16
C ASP A 495 14.99 16.30 16.13
N GLY A 496 15.28 14.99 16.06
CA GLY A 496 14.75 13.98 16.97
C GLY A 496 13.89 12.90 16.29
N ASP A 497 13.44 11.93 17.08
CA ASP A 497 12.67 10.79 16.58
C ASP A 497 11.22 11.17 16.18
N TYR A 498 10.74 10.60 15.07
CA TYR A 498 9.40 10.93 14.55
C TYR A 498 8.28 10.47 15.49
N GLY A 499 8.33 9.19 15.87
CA GLY A 499 7.30 8.58 16.69
C GLY A 499 7.29 9.17 18.09
N GLN A 500 8.46 9.49 18.63
CA GLN A 500 8.57 10.15 19.94
C GLN A 500 7.96 11.55 19.93
N HIS A 501 8.17 12.35 18.87
CA HIS A 501 7.52 13.64 18.75
C HIS A 501 6.00 13.51 18.66
N LEU A 502 5.48 12.57 17.86
CA LEU A 502 4.04 12.30 17.80
C LEU A 502 3.49 11.92 19.17
N SER A 503 4.17 11.03 19.90
CA SER A 503 3.76 10.60 21.25
C SER A 503 3.86 11.72 22.30
N ARG A 504 4.69 12.74 22.08
CA ARG A 504 4.85 13.93 22.95
C ARG A 504 4.00 15.12 22.54
N SER A 505 3.27 15.03 21.43
CA SER A 505 2.44 16.12 20.92
C SER A 505 1.01 16.03 21.44
N LEU A 506 0.44 17.15 21.87
CA LEU A 506 -0.97 17.24 22.22
C LEU A 506 -1.83 17.15 20.96
N PHE A 507 -1.52 17.99 19.96
CA PHE A 507 -2.20 18.02 18.68
C PHE A 507 -1.24 17.72 17.51
N CYS A 508 -1.75 17.04 16.49
CA CYS A 508 -1.00 16.75 15.27
C CYS A 508 -1.79 17.23 14.05
N VAL A 509 -1.14 18.00 13.19
CA VAL A 509 -1.79 18.56 11.99
C VAL A 509 -2.13 17.45 11.01
N VAL A 510 -3.40 17.41 10.62
CA VAL A 510 -3.92 16.60 9.52
C VAL A 510 -4.38 17.54 8.42
N ALA A 511 -3.52 17.73 7.43
CA ALA A 511 -3.75 18.57 6.26
C ALA A 511 -3.48 17.78 4.97
N PRO A 512 -4.09 18.13 3.83
CA PRO A 512 -3.95 17.38 2.58
C PRO A 512 -2.49 17.31 2.13
N GLY A 513 -2.10 16.28 1.40
CA GLY A 513 -0.80 16.19 0.71
C GLY A 513 -0.94 16.58 -0.76
N ASP A 514 -0.41 15.73 -1.64
CA ASP A 514 -0.78 15.67 -3.07
C ASP A 514 -2.18 15.03 -3.27
N GLY A 515 -3.10 15.22 -2.32
CA GLY A 515 -4.31 14.43 -2.15
C GLY A 515 -4.43 13.96 -0.70
N TYR A 516 -4.48 12.65 -0.45
CA TYR A 516 -4.66 12.05 0.88
C TYR A 516 -3.66 12.52 1.96
N SER A 517 -4.07 12.39 3.22
CA SER A 517 -3.23 12.69 4.39
C SER A 517 -3.05 11.46 5.28
N MET A 518 -1.97 10.72 5.06
CA MET A 518 -1.51 9.62 5.94
C MET A 518 -1.14 10.06 7.37
N ARG A 519 -1.32 11.35 7.69
CA ARG A 519 -1.00 11.94 8.99
C ARG A 519 -2.12 11.75 10.00
N PHE A 520 -3.33 11.44 9.53
CA PHE A 520 -4.42 11.12 10.43
C PHE A 520 -4.10 9.87 11.24
N GLU A 521 -3.64 8.82 10.59
CA GLU A 521 -3.22 7.56 11.20
C GLU A 521 -1.98 7.78 12.06
N ASP A 522 -0.98 8.55 11.59
CA ASP A 522 0.19 8.87 12.41
C ASP A 522 -0.22 9.52 13.75
N ALA A 523 -1.17 10.45 13.72
CA ALA A 523 -1.68 11.10 14.92
C ALA A 523 -2.41 10.10 15.84
N VAL A 524 -3.40 9.38 15.30
CA VAL A 524 -4.22 8.43 16.06
C VAL A 524 -3.38 7.28 16.63
N LEU A 525 -2.49 6.70 15.84
CA LEU A 525 -1.66 5.56 16.26
C LEU A 525 -0.67 5.93 17.37
N HIS A 526 -0.33 7.22 17.55
CA HIS A 526 0.56 7.72 18.62
C HIS A 526 -0.19 8.43 19.76
N GLY A 527 -1.53 8.41 19.74
CA GLY A 527 -2.36 9.09 20.74
C GLY A 527 -2.34 10.63 20.67
N CYS A 528 -1.82 11.18 19.57
CA CYS A 528 -1.83 12.61 19.31
C CYS A 528 -3.22 13.02 18.80
N LEU A 529 -3.84 14.05 19.38
CA LEU A 529 -5.18 14.47 18.96
C LEU A 529 -5.11 15.07 17.54
N PRO A 530 -5.86 14.53 16.56
CA PRO A 530 -5.82 15.08 15.21
C PRO A 530 -6.38 16.51 15.18
N LEU A 531 -5.65 17.45 14.58
CA LEU A 531 -6.13 18.76 14.16
C LEU A 531 -6.38 18.72 12.65
N ILE A 532 -7.61 18.46 12.27
CA ILE A 532 -8.05 18.29 10.88
C ILE A 532 -8.28 19.66 10.23
N ILE A 533 -7.56 19.91 9.14
CA ILE A 533 -7.61 21.14 8.35
C ILE A 533 -7.74 20.76 6.87
N MET A 534 -8.89 20.20 6.52
CA MET A 534 -9.20 19.69 5.17
C MET A 534 -10.66 19.99 4.84
N ASP A 535 -10.94 21.15 4.22
CA ASP A 535 -12.31 21.54 3.92
C ASP A 535 -12.92 20.62 2.84
N GLY A 536 -14.18 20.22 3.01
CA GLY A 536 -14.89 19.34 2.08
C GLY A 536 -14.32 17.92 1.95
N THR A 537 -13.44 17.50 2.88
CA THR A 537 -12.77 16.19 2.85
C THR A 537 -12.94 15.44 4.17
N HIS A 538 -13.50 14.24 4.11
CA HIS A 538 -13.52 13.30 5.23
C HIS A 538 -12.12 12.70 5.48
N ALA A 539 -11.76 12.57 6.75
CA ALA A 539 -10.65 11.76 7.22
C ALA A 539 -11.04 10.29 7.29
N VAL A 540 -10.08 9.44 7.67
CA VAL A 540 -10.26 8.00 7.78
C VAL A 540 -11.42 7.66 8.71
N PHE A 541 -12.34 6.81 8.23
CA PHE A 541 -13.52 6.35 8.95
C PHE A 541 -14.47 7.43 9.51
N GLU A 542 -14.36 8.68 9.05
CA GLU A 542 -15.19 9.79 9.56
C GLU A 542 -16.70 9.55 9.38
N SER A 543 -17.11 8.76 8.40
CA SER A 543 -18.52 8.40 8.18
C SER A 543 -19.07 7.37 9.18
N ILE A 544 -18.21 6.69 9.94
CA ILE A 544 -18.61 5.58 10.84
C ILE A 544 -18.06 5.69 12.26
N VAL A 545 -17.08 6.58 12.49
CA VAL A 545 -16.51 6.88 13.80
C VAL A 545 -16.72 8.37 14.10
N ASP A 546 -17.25 8.67 15.29
CA ASP A 546 -17.38 10.03 15.80
C ASP A 546 -16.00 10.64 16.08
N LEU A 547 -15.41 11.29 15.07
CA LEU A 547 -14.09 11.92 15.18
C LEU A 547 -14.11 13.14 16.10
N ASP A 548 -15.25 13.85 16.24
CA ASP A 548 -15.36 15.03 17.09
C ASP A 548 -15.16 14.67 18.58
N ALA A 549 -15.38 13.40 18.95
CA ALA A 549 -15.10 12.92 20.29
C ALA A 549 -13.61 12.90 20.65
N PHE A 550 -12.70 12.93 19.67
CA PHE A 550 -11.24 12.83 19.90
C PHE A 550 -10.34 13.64 18.96
N SER A 551 -10.90 14.53 18.16
CA SER A 551 -10.17 15.40 17.24
C SER A 551 -10.74 16.81 17.24
N LEU A 552 -10.02 17.72 16.59
CA LEU A 552 -10.51 19.06 16.31
C LEU A 552 -10.52 19.28 14.80
N ARG A 553 -11.63 19.78 14.27
CA ARG A 553 -11.72 20.23 12.88
C ARG A 553 -11.81 21.75 12.84
N ILE A 554 -10.94 22.38 12.05
CA ILE A 554 -11.01 23.82 11.76
C ILE A 554 -10.97 24.04 10.25
N SER A 555 -11.64 25.10 9.79
CA SER A 555 -11.60 25.44 8.35
C SER A 555 -10.20 25.90 7.93
N GLU A 556 -9.84 25.68 6.66
CA GLU A 556 -8.56 26.14 6.09
C GLU A 556 -8.41 27.68 6.21
N LYS A 557 -9.54 28.39 6.13
CA LYS A 557 -9.63 29.84 6.32
C LYS A 557 -9.33 30.28 7.76
N ALA A 558 -9.69 29.47 8.76
CA ALA A 558 -9.50 29.80 10.17
C ALA A 558 -8.04 29.71 10.64
N VAL A 559 -7.15 29.10 9.86
CA VAL A 559 -5.71 29.08 10.17
C VAL A 559 -5.15 30.50 10.12
N SER A 560 -4.63 30.99 11.24
CA SER A 560 -4.05 32.32 11.41
C SER A 560 -2.95 32.32 12.47
N ASP A 561 -2.36 33.48 12.72
CA ASP A 561 -1.43 33.75 13.83
C ASP A 561 -2.04 33.47 15.22
N HIS A 562 -3.38 33.45 15.34
CA HIS A 562 -4.10 33.18 16.58
C HIS A 562 -4.27 31.67 16.89
N LEU A 563 -3.92 30.77 15.97
CA LEU A 563 -4.05 29.31 16.15
C LEU A 563 -3.48 28.79 17.48
N PRO A 564 -2.29 29.21 17.96
CA PRO A 564 -1.76 28.76 19.25
C PRO A 564 -2.69 29.08 20.42
N HIS A 565 -3.29 30.28 20.44
CA HIS A 565 -4.20 30.69 21.51
C HIS A 565 -5.51 29.89 21.50
N LEU A 566 -6.01 29.52 20.31
CA LEU A 566 -7.19 28.65 20.20
C LEU A 566 -6.92 27.26 20.79
N LEU A 567 -5.76 26.67 20.50
CA LEU A 567 -5.39 25.35 21.04
C LEU A 567 -5.15 25.39 22.55
N MET A 568 -4.48 26.43 23.06
CA MET A 568 -4.24 26.61 24.50
C MET A 568 -5.51 26.91 25.30
N ALA A 569 -6.57 27.42 24.67
CA ALA A 569 -7.85 27.69 25.33
C ALA A 569 -8.62 26.40 25.68
N ILE A 570 -8.22 25.25 25.15
CA ILE A 570 -8.84 23.96 25.43
C ILE A 570 -8.40 23.48 26.81
N SER A 571 -9.36 23.24 27.70
CA SER A 571 -9.06 22.86 29.08
C SER A 571 -8.35 21.49 29.16
N PRO A 572 -7.47 21.28 30.15
CA PRO A 572 -6.85 19.97 30.40
C PRO A 572 -7.87 18.82 30.50
N ASP A 573 -9.04 19.07 31.12
CA ASP A 573 -10.11 18.07 31.22
C ASP A 573 -10.69 17.69 29.86
N GLN A 574 -10.85 18.64 28.94
CA GLN A 574 -11.27 18.36 27.56
C GLN A 574 -10.21 17.53 26.84
N ILE A 575 -8.93 17.89 26.95
CA ILE A 575 -7.81 17.14 26.38
C ILE A 575 -7.80 15.70 26.88
N SER A 576 -7.86 15.48 28.19
CA SER A 576 -7.85 14.14 28.77
C SER A 576 -9.08 13.32 28.36
N ARG A 577 -10.25 13.95 28.21
CA ARG A 577 -11.45 13.26 27.67
C ARG A 577 -11.23 12.82 26.22
N MET A 578 -10.74 13.70 25.36
CA MET A 578 -10.47 13.38 23.95
C MET A 578 -9.41 12.26 23.82
N GLN A 579 -8.35 12.31 24.62
CA GLN A 579 -7.32 11.27 24.62
C GLN A 579 -7.86 9.90 25.07
N ARG A 580 -8.73 9.86 26.08
CA ARG A 580 -9.39 8.61 26.49
C ARG A 580 -10.27 8.05 25.38
N ARG A 581 -11.02 8.91 24.66
CA ARG A 581 -11.84 8.50 23.51
C ARG A 581 -10.98 7.96 22.37
N LEU A 582 -9.86 8.63 22.06
CA LEU A 582 -8.89 8.15 21.07
C LEU A 582 -8.34 6.76 21.44
N ALA A 583 -7.91 6.59 22.69
CA ALA A 583 -7.37 5.33 23.19
C ALA A 583 -8.37 4.16 23.14
N MET A 584 -9.68 4.43 23.09
CA MET A 584 -10.69 3.39 22.89
C MET A 584 -10.76 2.90 21.44
N VAL A 585 -10.39 3.71 20.45
CA VAL A 585 -10.66 3.41 19.02
C VAL A 585 -9.41 3.30 18.16
N TRP A 586 -8.22 3.66 18.65
CA TRP A 586 -6.98 3.71 17.86
C TRP A 586 -6.66 2.43 17.08
N HIS A 587 -6.97 1.27 17.67
CA HIS A 587 -6.69 -0.03 17.09
C HIS A 587 -7.44 -0.26 15.78
N ARG A 588 -8.60 0.38 15.60
CA ARG A 588 -9.36 0.38 14.35
C ARG A 588 -8.61 1.06 13.21
N PHE A 589 -7.60 1.88 13.49
CA PHE A 589 -6.80 2.60 12.49
C PHE A 589 -5.47 1.90 12.18
N ALA A 590 -5.17 0.77 12.83
CA ALA A 590 -4.01 -0.07 12.54
C ALA A 590 -4.46 -1.36 11.85
N TYR A 591 -3.69 -1.83 10.89
CA TYR A 591 -3.84 -3.19 10.37
C TYR A 591 -3.04 -4.16 11.24
N GLY A 592 -3.70 -5.21 11.73
CA GLY A 592 -3.13 -6.24 12.58
C GLY A 592 -3.36 -7.67 12.06
N HIS A 593 -4.25 -7.86 11.08
CA HIS A 593 -4.52 -9.15 10.45
C HIS A 593 -3.32 -9.71 9.67
N GLY A 594 -3.27 -11.04 9.59
CA GLY A 594 -2.22 -11.80 8.89
C GLY A 594 -1.11 -12.28 9.84
N PRO A 595 -0.47 -13.43 9.53
CA PRO A 595 0.45 -14.08 10.46
C PRO A 595 1.69 -13.22 10.74
N LEU A 596 2.23 -12.57 9.71
CA LEU A 596 3.42 -11.73 9.83
C LEU A 596 3.15 -10.44 10.62
N VAL A 597 2.04 -9.75 10.33
CA VAL A 597 1.69 -8.48 11.00
C VAL A 597 1.32 -8.73 12.45
N HIS A 598 0.53 -9.77 12.73
CA HIS A 598 0.18 -10.16 14.09
C HIS A 598 1.43 -10.54 14.91
N ALA A 599 2.36 -11.32 14.33
CA ALA A 599 3.61 -11.66 14.99
C ALA A 599 4.49 -10.42 15.28
N ALA A 600 4.59 -9.49 14.33
CA ALA A 600 5.31 -8.22 14.51
C ALA A 600 4.68 -7.35 15.60
N MET A 601 3.35 -7.28 15.63
CA MET A 601 2.59 -6.54 16.65
C MET A 601 2.86 -7.11 18.05
N ARG A 602 2.78 -8.44 18.21
CA ARG A 602 3.05 -9.12 19.48
C ARG A 602 4.49 -8.92 19.95
N THR A 603 5.44 -9.04 19.02
CA THR A 603 6.87 -8.82 19.30
C THR A 603 7.11 -7.39 19.77
N THR A 604 6.49 -6.41 19.12
CA THR A 604 6.62 -4.99 19.47
C THR A 604 6.05 -4.70 20.85
N VAL A 605 4.85 -5.22 21.15
CA VAL A 605 4.23 -5.06 22.47
C VAL A 605 5.09 -5.67 23.57
N HIS A 606 5.61 -6.90 23.38
CA HIS A 606 6.50 -7.55 24.35
C HIS A 606 7.80 -6.75 24.56
N ARG A 607 8.43 -6.29 23.47
CA ARG A 607 9.63 -5.47 23.54
C ARG A 607 9.40 -4.19 24.34
N ASN A 608 8.28 -3.52 24.10
CA ASN A 608 7.94 -2.29 24.79
C ASN A 608 7.63 -2.53 26.28
N GLN A 609 7.06 -3.69 26.65
CA GLN A 609 6.88 -4.09 28.06
C GLN A 609 8.20 -4.31 28.80
N GLU A 610 9.24 -4.83 28.15
CA GLU A 610 10.57 -4.93 28.77
C GLU A 610 11.21 -3.55 28.93
N LEU A 611 11.18 -2.71 27.89
CA LEU A 611 11.65 -1.32 27.97
C LEU A 611 10.91 -0.52 29.05
N HIS A 612 9.63 -0.78 29.28
CA HIS A 612 8.87 -0.18 30.39
C HIS A 612 9.45 -0.48 31.75
N LYS A 613 9.89 -1.71 31.99
CA LYS A 613 10.50 -2.10 33.27
C LYS A 613 11.82 -1.37 33.47
N GLU A 614 12.61 -1.25 32.41
CA GLU A 614 13.89 -0.52 32.42
C GLU A 614 13.68 0.97 32.70
N ILE A 615 12.81 1.63 31.93
CA ILE A 615 12.48 3.05 32.12
C ILE A 615 11.95 3.31 33.54
N ARG A 616 11.04 2.46 34.02
CA ARG A 616 10.50 2.57 35.39
C ARG A 616 11.60 2.47 36.45
N ALA A 617 12.59 1.60 36.27
CA ALA A 617 13.68 1.43 37.22
C ALA A 617 14.61 2.66 37.30
N GLU A 618 14.69 3.45 36.22
CA GLU A 618 15.49 4.67 36.14
C GLU A 618 14.74 5.93 36.63
N MET A 619 13.41 5.88 36.75
CA MET A 619 12.60 7.02 37.15
C MET A 619 12.62 7.29 38.67
N PRO A 620 12.57 8.57 39.09
CA PRO A 620 12.31 8.94 40.48
C PRO A 620 11.04 8.28 41.02
N GLY A 621 11.02 7.86 42.29
CA GLY A 621 9.97 7.04 42.88
C GLY A 621 8.53 7.58 42.71
N ASP A 622 8.36 8.91 42.67
CA ASP A 622 7.09 9.60 42.44
C ASP A 622 6.60 9.57 40.99
N GLN A 623 7.43 9.14 40.04
CA GLN A 623 7.15 9.05 38.60
C GLN A 623 7.15 7.60 38.07
N GLN A 624 7.35 6.62 38.95
CA GLN A 624 7.43 5.20 38.56
C GLN A 624 6.07 4.59 38.19
N GLU A 625 4.97 5.18 38.63
CA GLU A 625 3.61 4.68 38.41
C GLU A 625 2.84 5.54 37.39
N ILE A 626 2.20 4.87 36.43
CA ILE A 626 1.26 5.50 35.49
C ILE A 626 -0.13 5.41 36.15
N PRO A 627 -0.78 6.53 36.52
CA PRO A 627 -2.08 6.50 37.19
C PRO A 627 -3.11 5.74 36.37
N ILE A 628 -3.95 4.90 36.98
CA ILE A 628 -4.89 4.00 36.28
C ILE A 628 -5.79 4.79 35.31
N GLU A 629 -6.17 6.01 35.69
CA GLU A 629 -6.97 6.95 34.92
C GLU A 629 -6.24 7.66 33.77
N HIS A 630 -4.93 7.42 33.61
CA HIS A 630 -4.11 8.00 32.56
C HIS A 630 -4.70 7.62 31.18
N PRO A 631 -4.96 8.58 30.28
CA PRO A 631 -5.62 8.32 29.01
C PRO A 631 -4.92 7.31 28.09
N HIS A 632 -3.60 7.16 28.24
CA HIS A 632 -2.79 6.22 27.46
C HIS A 632 -2.21 5.15 28.37
N GLN A 633 -3.07 4.27 28.89
CA GLN A 633 -2.60 3.07 29.56
C GLN A 633 -1.91 2.15 28.54
N PRO A 634 -0.75 1.57 28.87
CA PRO A 634 -0.08 0.60 28.01
C PRO A 634 -0.99 -0.56 27.65
N VAL A 635 -1.08 -0.87 26.35
CA VAL A 635 -1.81 -2.05 25.89
C VAL A 635 -0.91 -3.27 25.96
N TYR A 636 -1.42 -4.35 26.56
CA TYR A 636 -0.67 -5.61 26.72
C TYR A 636 -0.90 -6.61 25.58
N ASN A 637 -1.99 -6.49 24.84
CA ASN A 637 -2.32 -7.29 23.67
C ASN A 637 -3.09 -6.44 22.65
N PHE A 638 -2.65 -6.45 21.39
CA PHE A 638 -3.36 -5.74 20.32
C PHE A 638 -4.68 -6.45 19.98
N PRO A 639 -5.82 -5.73 19.92
CA PRO A 639 -7.13 -6.34 19.66
C PRO A 639 -7.34 -6.58 18.15
N VAL A 640 -6.66 -7.60 17.60
CA VAL A 640 -6.66 -7.90 16.14
C VAL A 640 -8.06 -8.05 15.55
N HIS A 641 -9.04 -8.56 16.30
CA HIS A 641 -10.42 -8.74 15.85
C HIS A 641 -11.21 -7.44 15.67
N ASN A 642 -10.64 -6.29 16.05
CA ASN A 642 -11.23 -4.96 15.87
C ASN A 642 -10.27 -4.00 15.16
N ASP A 643 -9.31 -4.53 14.40
CA ASP A 643 -8.37 -3.72 13.65
C ASP A 643 -9.03 -3.02 12.44
N ALA A 644 -8.23 -2.36 11.60
CA ALA A 644 -8.73 -1.70 10.39
C ALA A 644 -9.40 -2.66 9.39
N PHE A 645 -8.86 -3.86 9.19
CA PHE A 645 -9.44 -4.84 8.28
C PHE A 645 -10.81 -5.32 8.78
N ALA A 646 -10.91 -5.66 10.07
CA ALA A 646 -12.19 -6.02 10.70
C ALA A 646 -13.20 -4.86 10.67
N THR A 647 -12.75 -3.62 10.85
CA THR A 647 -13.61 -2.43 10.79
C THR A 647 -14.22 -2.26 9.39
N ILE A 648 -13.44 -2.47 8.33
CA ILE A 648 -13.94 -2.43 6.94
C ILE A 648 -14.98 -3.53 6.71
N LEU A 649 -14.73 -4.75 7.19
CA LEU A 649 -15.66 -5.88 7.04
C LEU A 649 -16.95 -5.70 7.84
N GLN A 650 -16.87 -5.14 9.05
CA GLN A 650 -18.04 -4.76 9.86
C GLN A 650 -18.88 -3.71 9.14
N TRP A 651 -18.24 -2.71 8.52
CA TRP A 651 -18.94 -1.73 7.70
C TRP A 651 -19.59 -2.41 6.49
N LEU A 652 -18.87 -3.21 5.71
CA LEU A 652 -19.44 -3.94 4.56
C LEU A 652 -20.63 -4.82 4.98
N TYR A 653 -20.55 -5.52 6.12
CA TYR A 653 -21.67 -6.27 6.67
C TYR A 653 -22.92 -5.39 6.83
N SER A 654 -22.76 -4.19 7.39
CA SER A 654 -23.86 -3.25 7.56
C SER A 654 -24.44 -2.74 6.24
N ARG A 655 -23.69 -2.85 5.12
CA ARG A 655 -24.08 -2.39 3.79
C ARG A 655 -24.73 -3.47 2.90
N ILE A 656 -24.87 -4.70 3.39
CA ILE A 656 -25.43 -5.82 2.60
C ILE A 656 -26.81 -5.47 2.02
N GLN A 657 -27.67 -4.81 2.79
CA GLN A 657 -29.02 -4.49 2.34
C GLN A 657 -29.04 -3.36 1.29
N ASP A 658 -28.08 -2.43 1.34
CA ASP A 658 -28.01 -1.32 0.38
C ASP A 658 -27.70 -1.78 -1.05
N THR A 659 -27.03 -2.94 -1.21
CA THR A 659 -26.65 -3.44 -2.54
C THR A 659 -27.73 -4.31 -3.19
N ARG A 660 -28.63 -4.89 -2.39
CA ARG A 660 -29.66 -5.86 -2.82
C ARG A 660 -30.88 -5.23 -3.53
N GLY A 661 -31.04 -3.91 -3.48
CA GLY A 661 -32.18 -3.20 -4.08
C GLY A 661 -33.48 -3.32 -3.26
N PRO A 662 -34.54 -2.54 -3.59
CA PRO A 662 -35.75 -2.44 -2.77
C PRO A 662 -36.58 -3.74 -2.68
N ASP A 663 -36.42 -4.68 -3.61
CA ASP A 663 -37.28 -5.87 -3.71
C ASP A 663 -36.90 -7.02 -2.75
N LEU A 664 -35.73 -6.97 -2.10
CA LEU A 664 -35.28 -8.00 -1.14
C LEU A 664 -35.41 -7.59 0.33
N ALA A 665 -35.63 -6.30 0.63
CA ALA A 665 -35.85 -5.83 1.99
C ALA A 665 -37.14 -6.40 2.63
N ALA A 666 -38.04 -6.98 1.82
CA ALA A 666 -39.29 -7.59 2.27
C ALA A 666 -39.20 -9.08 2.64
N SER A 667 -38.09 -9.79 2.35
CA SER A 667 -38.00 -11.24 2.57
C SER A 667 -37.13 -11.68 3.74
N ASP A 668 -36.29 -10.81 4.30
CA ASP A 668 -35.38 -11.14 5.42
C ASP A 668 -35.99 -10.84 6.81
N GLY A 669 -37.30 -10.59 6.89
CA GLY A 669 -38.02 -10.37 8.15
C GLY A 669 -38.38 -11.64 8.94
N ASP A 670 -38.08 -12.83 8.44
CA ASP A 670 -38.38 -14.13 9.07
C ASP A 670 -37.31 -15.18 8.71
N ARG A 671 -36.07 -15.03 9.19
CA ARG A 671 -35.11 -16.16 9.37
C ARG A 671 -34.13 -15.92 10.50
#